data_AF-A0A958SXC5-F1
#
_entry.id   AF-A0A958SXC5-F1
#
_cell.length_a   1.000
_cell.length_b   1.000
_cell.length_c   1.000
_cell.angle_alpha   90.00
_cell.angle_beta   90.00
_cell.angle_gamma   90.00
#
_symmetry.space_group_name_H-M   'P 1'
#
loop_
_entity.id
_entity.type
_entity.pdbx_description
1 polymer ?
#
loop_
_entity_poly.entity_id
_entity_poly.type
_entity_poly.pdbx_seq_one_letter_code
_entity_poly.pdbx_strand_id
1 'polypeptide(L)'
;YTQLADSLDLAGEYSESLKYRELVLKTNGTSKVLKAKWCYTQSCIYESKGGQDNHRKALEYSIGAYKLTNEIGSDKNVFFQYLILNRVYHQYGYLGKWKQALSYAKKDLEVLLDTLPVEHIRALRIFDDLGYIYTLQGDPEKANDYYEKSHILYRKYHPGDSAEIYVNSDRVAENYKSLGLRQDEFRLLSAAENYWNHLSSHKEAFYQRFITYRKLADWYNFYGDYKLAENYLNKQEKLFDSVSVLHKKTEQKALDRRDLLAIYADYIQLYYNTEDFNKAEEYIALSKDLLTHSNRYYIWDVKGEINLCFLQSKLPDNTLDESIGFLKQAIELALSNKERFFTNPTPYEIELAKRYSNSGLYQKALETVSEILESETLNDHLRFQLYCQKETLLSQLTHDGQALISYKEAITSILKNPKSVSDFSALTLEQLKAFYTYDTLEGMLQIGHFYLQLYRKEHQVSDFQNAFNSYLLASGMFSEIYIGDIYNPRLFRFYKEIEQGLIHCSLLKNDSAIVDSSIEALENNASKLTWSKFVYNQTKQQLKVPDSILNVELKLKSLINYYQTKIYEAKEESNLPPDSLSRRITDLNGKLRKHQEFVRENYSNYYTRSSGHFSIEALKQQLNEDQLVVKFSFIDTDLFAFVIDKKQSAILQLSDKTDIKMSIATYVKDLSVFDSEIRIPKELSSLAKKLLEFNKNQLTILPAETLNLLPFETLIPDYFNSNVVIGYSSSLNLYHEQLKTVEDKENLTVGIFTGQDEHSFLGGNYLPSVSKEINVISKNCPSVTFYQA
;
A
#
# COMPACT_ATOMS: atom_id res chain seq x y z
N TYR A 1 27.57 15.35 -48.11
CA TYR A 1 26.21 15.72 -47.66
C TYR A 1 25.51 14.63 -46.85
N THR A 2 25.38 13.39 -47.32
CA THR A 2 24.68 12.33 -46.55
C THR A 2 25.29 12.05 -45.18
N GLN A 3 26.63 11.93 -45.08
CA GLN A 3 27.32 11.72 -43.79
C GLN A 3 27.16 12.92 -42.84
N LEU A 4 27.18 14.14 -43.38
CA LEU A 4 26.92 15.35 -42.59
C LEU A 4 25.48 15.34 -42.04
N ALA A 5 24.50 14.99 -42.87
CA ALA A 5 23.12 14.83 -42.43
C ALA A 5 22.96 13.70 -41.40
N ASP A 6 23.67 12.57 -41.56
CA ASP A 6 23.70 11.50 -40.56
C ASP A 6 24.27 12.00 -39.21
N SER A 7 25.36 12.77 -39.24
CA SER A 7 25.95 13.36 -38.04
C SER A 7 25.03 14.40 -37.39
N LEU A 8 24.31 15.20 -38.17
CA LEU A 8 23.34 16.17 -37.67
C LEU A 8 22.13 15.48 -37.05
N ASP A 9 21.63 14.40 -37.65
CA ASP A 9 20.57 13.57 -37.05
C ASP A 9 21.02 12.99 -35.70
N LEU A 10 22.27 12.50 -35.59
CA LEU A 10 22.81 11.99 -34.32
C LEU A 10 23.01 13.09 -33.28
N ALA A 11 23.30 14.32 -33.70
CA ALA A 11 23.37 15.49 -32.84
C ALA A 11 21.98 16.06 -32.47
N GLY A 12 20.90 15.54 -33.05
CA GLY A 12 19.53 16.04 -32.85
C GLY A 12 19.18 17.30 -33.66
N GLU A 13 20.06 17.74 -34.56
CA GLU A 13 19.92 18.92 -35.41
C GLU A 13 19.10 18.60 -36.67
N TYR A 14 17.89 18.07 -36.48
CA TYR A 14 17.09 17.47 -37.56
C TYR A 14 16.67 18.47 -38.64
N SER A 15 16.39 19.72 -38.27
CA SER A 15 16.00 20.77 -39.23
C SER A 15 17.13 21.11 -40.19
N GLU A 16 18.37 21.14 -39.70
CA GLU A 16 19.55 21.37 -40.53
C GLU A 16 19.91 20.13 -41.35
N SER A 17 19.82 18.95 -40.73
CA SER A 17 19.94 17.66 -41.43
C SER A 17 18.98 17.58 -42.62
N LEU A 18 17.71 17.97 -42.44
CA LEU A 18 16.67 17.89 -43.46
C LEU A 18 17.05 18.66 -44.73
N LYS A 19 17.67 19.85 -44.61
CA LYS A 19 18.12 20.64 -45.78
C LYS A 19 19.10 19.84 -46.64
N TYR A 20 20.05 19.15 -46.00
CA TYR A 20 20.99 18.29 -46.68
C TYR A 20 20.33 17.01 -47.23
N ARG A 21 19.36 16.43 -46.52
CA ARG A 21 18.58 15.27 -47.01
C ARG A 21 17.84 15.61 -48.30
N GLU A 22 17.17 16.76 -48.35
CA GLU A 22 16.43 17.24 -49.52
C GLU A 22 17.35 17.55 -50.70
N LEU A 23 18.51 18.18 -50.45
CA LEU A 23 19.51 18.43 -51.49
C LEU A 23 19.99 17.13 -52.13
N VAL A 24 20.32 16.13 -51.32
CA VAL A 24 20.82 14.83 -51.80
C VAL A 24 19.72 14.06 -52.54
N LEU A 25 18.48 14.09 -52.05
CA LEU A 25 17.35 13.47 -52.74
C LEU A 25 17.05 14.12 -54.09
N LYS A 26 17.19 15.44 -54.24
CA LYS A 26 17.06 16.11 -55.54
C LYS A 26 18.09 15.61 -56.56
N THR A 27 19.30 15.29 -56.11
CA THR A 27 20.36 14.77 -56.98
C THR A 27 20.27 13.27 -57.27
N ASN A 28 19.65 12.46 -56.39
CA ASN A 28 19.60 11.00 -56.45
C ASN A 28 18.23 10.44 -55.99
N GLY A 29 17.14 10.94 -56.60
CA GLY A 29 15.77 10.74 -56.13
C GLY A 29 15.21 9.32 -56.20
N THR A 30 15.87 8.41 -56.90
CA THR A 30 15.47 6.98 -57.01
C THR A 30 16.02 6.11 -55.88
N SER A 31 16.91 6.64 -55.04
CA SER A 31 17.53 5.86 -53.97
C SER A 31 16.58 5.62 -52.80
N LYS A 32 16.20 4.35 -52.60
CA LYS A 32 15.39 3.93 -51.44
C LYS A 32 16.08 4.22 -50.11
N VAL A 33 17.41 4.10 -50.03
CA VAL A 33 18.21 4.37 -48.81
C VAL A 33 18.10 5.84 -48.44
N LEU A 34 18.29 6.74 -49.40
CA LEU A 34 18.20 8.18 -49.16
C LEU A 34 16.79 8.60 -48.77
N LYS A 35 15.76 7.99 -49.39
CA LYS A 35 14.36 8.22 -49.02
C LYS A 35 14.06 7.73 -47.61
N ALA A 36 14.58 6.57 -47.20
CA ALA A 36 14.42 6.06 -45.84
C ALA A 36 15.07 7.00 -44.80
N LYS A 37 16.28 7.50 -45.08
CA LYS A 37 16.97 8.48 -44.23
C LYS A 37 16.20 9.80 -44.11
N TRP A 38 15.64 10.29 -45.21
CA TRP A 38 14.75 11.45 -45.18
C TRP A 38 13.48 11.21 -44.36
N CYS A 39 12.83 10.05 -44.53
CA CYS A 39 11.68 9.67 -43.71
C CYS A 39 12.06 9.61 -42.21
N TYR A 40 13.23 9.06 -41.87
CA TYR A 40 13.73 9.05 -40.50
C TYR A 40 13.91 10.48 -39.93
N THR A 41 14.57 11.38 -40.68
CA THR A 41 14.73 12.78 -40.27
C THR A 41 13.38 13.48 -40.11
N GLN A 42 12.43 13.27 -41.03
CA GLN A 42 11.06 13.80 -40.92
C GLN A 42 10.36 13.29 -39.67
N SER A 43 10.45 11.99 -39.39
CA SER A 43 9.92 11.42 -38.16
C SER A 43 10.49 12.11 -36.93
N CYS A 44 11.81 12.32 -36.87
CA CYS A 44 12.46 12.98 -35.75
C CYS A 44 11.99 14.43 -35.58
N ILE A 45 11.77 15.15 -36.69
CA ILE A 45 11.21 16.51 -36.66
C ILE A 45 9.79 16.50 -36.10
N TYR A 46 8.91 15.64 -36.62
CA TYR A 46 7.54 15.56 -36.09
C TYR A 46 7.54 15.14 -34.62
N GLU A 47 8.34 14.17 -34.24
CA GLU A 47 8.47 13.76 -32.84
C GLU A 47 8.99 14.91 -31.96
N SER A 48 9.94 15.72 -32.44
CA SER A 48 10.46 16.88 -31.71
C SER A 48 9.47 18.04 -31.54
N LYS A 49 8.38 18.05 -32.33
CA LYS A 49 7.28 19.00 -32.18
C LYS A 49 6.29 18.57 -31.09
N GLY A 50 6.35 17.32 -30.64
CA GLY A 50 5.53 16.76 -29.57
C GLY A 50 4.03 16.69 -29.90
N GLY A 51 3.27 15.96 -29.07
CA GLY A 51 1.81 15.87 -29.18
C GLY A 51 1.31 14.77 -30.10
N GLN A 52 0.08 14.32 -29.87
CA GLN A 52 -0.45 13.08 -30.46
C GLN A 52 -0.50 13.08 -31.99
N ASP A 53 -0.93 14.18 -32.63
CA ASP A 53 -1.00 14.24 -34.10
C ASP A 53 0.39 14.20 -34.72
N ASN A 54 1.36 14.86 -34.08
CA ASN A 54 2.74 14.81 -34.51
C ASN A 54 3.36 13.44 -34.24
N HIS A 55 3.04 12.76 -33.12
CA HIS A 55 3.45 11.38 -32.89
C HIS A 55 2.85 10.41 -33.91
N ARG A 56 1.59 10.62 -34.34
CA ARG A 56 0.96 9.84 -35.41
C ARG A 56 1.68 10.04 -36.74
N LYS A 57 1.95 11.28 -37.12
CA LYS A 57 2.73 11.62 -38.33
C LYS A 57 4.16 11.06 -38.24
N ALA A 58 4.82 11.22 -37.09
CA ALA A 58 6.15 10.67 -36.86
C ALA A 58 6.16 9.15 -37.07
N LEU A 59 5.17 8.45 -36.52
CA LEU A 59 5.00 7.02 -36.71
C LEU A 59 4.79 6.63 -38.18
N GLU A 60 3.99 7.38 -38.94
CA GLU A 60 3.82 7.14 -40.38
C GLU A 60 5.16 7.23 -41.12
N TYR A 61 5.98 8.26 -40.82
CA TYR A 61 7.30 8.41 -41.40
C TYR A 61 8.29 7.33 -40.95
N SER A 62 8.30 6.96 -39.67
CA SER A 62 9.17 5.89 -39.14
C SER A 62 8.82 4.52 -39.72
N ILE A 63 7.54 4.19 -39.84
CA ILE A 63 7.08 2.96 -40.52
C ILE A 63 7.44 3.01 -42.01
N GLY A 64 7.33 4.18 -42.65
CA GLY A 64 7.78 4.38 -44.03
C GLY A 64 9.28 4.14 -44.20
N ALA A 65 10.10 4.67 -43.29
CA ALA A 65 11.55 4.44 -43.25
C ALA A 65 11.85 2.95 -43.07
N TYR A 66 11.19 2.29 -42.12
CA TYR A 66 11.36 0.87 -41.82
C TYR A 66 11.05 -0.03 -43.02
N LYS A 67 9.92 0.22 -43.71
CA LYS A 67 9.54 -0.52 -44.94
C LYS A 67 10.60 -0.37 -46.02
N LEU A 68 11.04 0.86 -46.30
CA LEU A 68 12.06 1.13 -47.30
C LEU A 68 13.39 0.44 -46.96
N THR A 69 13.82 0.47 -45.70
CA THR A 69 15.05 -0.22 -45.26
C THR A 69 14.96 -1.74 -45.38
N ASN A 70 13.78 -2.34 -45.18
CA ASN A 70 13.60 -3.79 -45.30
C ASN A 70 13.60 -4.28 -46.75
N GLU A 71 13.24 -3.42 -47.71
CA GLU A 71 13.31 -3.73 -49.13
C GLU A 71 14.75 -3.70 -49.69
N ILE A 72 15.72 -3.20 -48.91
CA ILE A 72 17.13 -3.08 -49.29
C ILE A 72 17.87 -4.31 -48.75
N GLY A 73 17.98 -5.37 -49.56
CA GLY A 73 18.44 -6.69 -49.12
C GLY A 73 19.89 -6.76 -48.58
N SER A 74 20.89 -6.27 -49.32
CA SER A 74 22.30 -6.69 -49.14
C SER A 74 23.27 -5.69 -48.47
N ASP A 75 22.79 -4.52 -48.04
CA ASP A 75 23.57 -3.52 -47.28
C ASP A 75 22.78 -3.09 -46.03
N LYS A 76 22.38 -4.06 -45.20
CA LYS A 76 21.65 -3.78 -43.96
C LYS A 76 22.55 -3.04 -42.99
N ASN A 77 22.44 -1.71 -42.98
CA ASN A 77 23.02 -0.90 -41.91
C ASN A 77 22.24 -1.17 -40.61
N VAL A 78 22.73 -2.14 -39.83
CA VAL A 78 22.11 -2.58 -38.56
C VAL A 78 21.91 -1.41 -37.61
N PHE A 79 22.87 -0.49 -37.53
CA PHE A 79 22.73 0.69 -36.71
C PHE A 79 21.57 1.59 -37.14
N PHE A 80 21.39 1.80 -38.44
CA PHE A 80 20.28 2.60 -38.95
C PHE A 80 18.92 1.90 -38.79
N GLN A 81 18.87 0.57 -38.94
CA GLN A 81 17.66 -0.21 -38.63
C GLN A 81 17.29 -0.10 -37.15
N TYR A 82 18.28 -0.18 -36.27
CA TYR A 82 18.09 0.05 -34.83
C TYR A 82 17.51 1.43 -34.55
N LEU A 83 18.07 2.50 -35.12
CA LEU A 83 17.55 3.86 -34.92
C LEU A 83 16.07 3.99 -35.34
N ILE A 84 15.68 3.35 -36.44
CA ILE A 84 14.28 3.37 -36.91
C ILE A 84 13.39 2.54 -35.99
N LEU A 85 13.76 1.29 -35.69
CA LEU A 85 12.95 0.38 -34.88
C LEU A 85 12.75 0.95 -33.47
N ASN A 86 13.82 1.50 -32.88
CA ASN A 86 13.79 2.23 -31.62
C ASN A 86 12.71 3.32 -31.62
N ARG A 87 12.70 4.17 -32.65
CA ARG A 87 11.67 5.21 -32.81
C ARG A 87 10.27 4.61 -32.98
N VAL A 88 10.11 3.58 -33.80
CA VAL A 88 8.81 2.95 -34.07
C VAL A 88 8.17 2.43 -32.79
N TYR A 89 8.91 1.68 -31.96
CA TYR A 89 8.29 1.11 -30.76
C TYR A 89 8.02 2.17 -29.68
N HIS A 90 8.89 3.18 -29.52
CA HIS A 90 8.64 4.32 -28.64
C HIS A 90 7.39 5.10 -29.07
N GLN A 91 7.23 5.37 -30.37
CA GLN A 91 6.08 6.08 -30.92
C GLN A 91 4.78 5.29 -30.80
N TYR A 92 4.80 3.97 -30.95
CA TYR A 92 3.65 3.14 -30.60
C TYR A 92 3.32 3.27 -29.10
N GLY A 93 4.33 3.29 -28.24
CA GLY A 93 4.16 3.53 -26.80
C GLY A 93 3.52 4.89 -26.49
N TYR A 94 4.01 5.98 -27.11
CA TYR A 94 3.42 7.33 -26.96
C TYR A 94 1.95 7.39 -27.38
N LEU A 95 1.50 6.48 -28.24
CA LEU A 95 0.11 6.35 -28.69
C LEU A 95 -0.69 5.30 -27.90
N GLY A 96 -0.14 4.74 -26.81
CA GLY A 96 -0.77 3.71 -25.98
C GLY A 96 -0.87 2.32 -26.64
N LYS A 97 -0.19 2.11 -27.78
CA LYS A 97 -0.24 0.88 -28.58
C LYS A 97 0.83 -0.12 -28.16
N TRP A 98 0.76 -0.57 -26.90
CA TRP A 98 1.81 -1.35 -26.25
C TRP A 98 2.08 -2.73 -26.89
N LYS A 99 1.07 -3.38 -27.48
CA LYS A 99 1.25 -4.67 -28.19
C LYS A 99 2.16 -4.52 -29.41
N GLN A 100 1.95 -3.47 -30.20
CA GLN A 100 2.80 -3.13 -31.33
C GLN A 100 4.19 -2.71 -30.87
N ALA A 101 4.29 -1.89 -29.82
CA ALA A 101 5.57 -1.50 -29.23
C ALA A 101 6.40 -2.74 -28.85
N LEU A 102 5.80 -3.71 -28.15
CA LEU A 102 6.48 -4.97 -27.78
C LEU A 102 7.00 -5.74 -29.00
N SER A 103 6.17 -5.86 -30.04
CA SER A 103 6.58 -6.59 -31.26
C SER A 103 7.78 -5.94 -31.94
N TYR A 104 7.80 -4.61 -32.04
CA TYR A 104 8.91 -3.89 -32.66
C TYR A 104 10.15 -3.82 -31.76
N ALA A 105 10.01 -3.71 -30.44
CA ALA A 105 11.14 -3.76 -29.52
C ALA A 105 11.85 -5.13 -29.54
N LYS A 106 11.09 -6.24 -29.64
CA LYS A 106 11.68 -7.57 -29.82
C LYS A 106 12.43 -7.72 -31.14
N LYS A 107 11.86 -7.20 -32.23
CA LYS A 107 12.54 -7.17 -33.54
C LYS A 107 13.82 -6.33 -33.49
N ASP A 108 13.79 -5.22 -32.77
CA ASP A 108 14.97 -4.37 -32.60
C ASP A 108 16.09 -5.11 -31.85
N LEU A 109 15.73 -5.81 -30.77
CA LEU A 109 16.67 -6.66 -30.05
C LEU A 109 17.23 -7.77 -30.96
N GLU A 110 16.40 -8.46 -31.74
CA GLU A 110 16.83 -9.48 -32.70
C GLU A 110 17.84 -8.92 -33.72
N VAL A 111 17.55 -7.74 -34.28
CA VAL A 111 18.43 -7.05 -35.24
C VAL A 111 19.77 -6.68 -34.60
N LEU A 112 19.79 -6.20 -33.35
CA LEU A 112 21.03 -5.89 -32.66
C LEU A 112 21.83 -7.17 -32.35
N LEU A 113 21.19 -8.23 -31.86
CA LEU A 113 21.86 -9.47 -31.46
C LEU A 113 22.41 -10.29 -32.63
N ASP A 114 21.98 -10.02 -33.86
CA ASP A 114 22.57 -10.61 -35.07
C ASP A 114 24.02 -10.15 -35.30
N THR A 115 24.42 -9.01 -34.75
CA THR A 115 25.76 -8.42 -34.98
C THR A 115 26.50 -7.97 -33.73
N LEU A 116 25.80 -7.78 -32.61
CA LEU A 116 26.37 -7.33 -31.35
C LEU A 116 26.17 -8.39 -30.27
N PRO A 117 27.12 -8.55 -29.34
CA PRO A 117 26.95 -9.45 -28.21
C PRO A 117 25.85 -8.93 -27.27
N VAL A 118 25.28 -9.83 -26.46
CA VAL A 118 24.13 -9.53 -25.60
C VAL A 118 24.42 -8.49 -24.52
N GLU A 119 25.68 -8.38 -24.10
CA GLU A 119 26.17 -7.41 -23.14
C GLU A 119 26.39 -6.01 -23.74
N HIS A 120 26.26 -5.82 -25.05
CA HIS A 120 26.43 -4.50 -25.66
C HIS A 120 25.38 -3.50 -25.13
N ILE A 121 25.80 -2.28 -24.75
CA ILE A 121 24.96 -1.26 -24.09
C ILE A 121 23.61 -1.01 -24.79
N ARG A 122 23.58 -1.01 -26.12
CA ARG A 122 22.34 -0.86 -26.90
C ARG A 122 21.34 -2.01 -26.69
N ALA A 123 21.81 -3.25 -26.55
CA ALA A 123 20.95 -4.39 -26.24
C ALA A 123 20.42 -4.30 -24.80
N LEU A 124 21.25 -3.85 -23.85
CA LEU A 124 20.85 -3.63 -22.46
C LEU A 124 19.74 -2.58 -22.34
N ARG A 125 19.86 -1.46 -23.06
CA ARG A 125 18.79 -0.45 -23.13
C ARG A 125 17.47 -1.01 -23.69
N ILE A 126 17.52 -1.93 -24.66
CA ILE A 126 16.31 -2.60 -25.15
C ILE A 126 15.75 -3.56 -24.10
N PHE A 127 16.58 -4.25 -23.31
CA PHE A 127 16.06 -5.04 -22.18
C PHE A 127 15.31 -4.15 -21.18
N ASP A 128 15.83 -2.97 -20.85
CA ASP A 128 15.13 -2.04 -19.96
C ASP A 128 13.80 -1.54 -20.56
N ASP A 129 13.79 -1.20 -21.85
CA ASP A 129 12.56 -0.79 -22.55
C ASP A 129 11.55 -1.95 -22.67
N LEU A 130 12.01 -3.19 -22.87
CA LEU A 130 11.15 -4.38 -22.83
C LEU A 130 10.55 -4.55 -21.43
N GLY A 131 11.35 -4.34 -20.38
CA GLY A 131 10.88 -4.28 -19.01
C GLY A 131 9.72 -3.30 -18.86
N TYR A 132 9.92 -2.06 -19.31
CA TYR A 132 8.91 -1.01 -19.24
C TYR A 132 7.64 -1.33 -20.04
N ILE A 133 7.79 -1.86 -21.25
CA ILE A 133 6.66 -2.27 -22.09
C ILE A 133 5.88 -3.41 -21.41
N TYR A 134 6.56 -4.37 -20.77
CA TYR A 134 5.89 -5.45 -20.03
C TYR A 134 5.16 -4.93 -18.78
N THR A 135 5.73 -3.98 -18.04
CA THR A 135 5.03 -3.29 -16.93
C THR A 135 3.72 -2.68 -17.43
N LEU A 136 3.77 -1.93 -18.53
CA LEU A 136 2.59 -1.27 -19.11
C LEU A 136 1.59 -2.22 -19.78
N GLN A 137 2.01 -3.45 -20.11
CA GLN A 137 1.11 -4.50 -20.55
C GLN A 137 0.48 -5.30 -19.39
N GLY A 138 0.86 -5.03 -18.14
CA GLY A 138 0.35 -5.75 -16.97
C GLY A 138 1.06 -7.08 -16.68
N ASP A 139 2.28 -7.31 -17.20
CA ASP A 139 3.12 -8.48 -16.88
C ASP A 139 4.43 -8.07 -16.14
N PRO A 140 4.33 -7.56 -14.90
CA PRO A 140 5.46 -7.00 -14.16
C PRO A 140 6.52 -8.02 -13.70
N GLU A 141 6.22 -9.32 -13.68
CA GLU A 141 7.21 -10.38 -13.42
C GLU A 141 8.14 -10.56 -14.62
N LYS A 142 7.58 -10.64 -15.84
CA LYS A 142 8.43 -10.58 -17.04
C LYS A 142 9.20 -9.28 -17.10
N ALA A 143 8.59 -8.16 -16.70
CA ALA A 143 9.30 -6.89 -16.63
C ALA A 143 10.52 -6.99 -15.70
N ASN A 144 10.34 -7.58 -14.52
CA ASN A 144 11.42 -7.80 -13.56
C ASN A 144 12.52 -8.71 -14.11
N ASP A 145 12.19 -9.78 -14.85
CA ASP A 145 13.21 -10.63 -15.50
C ASP A 145 14.12 -9.82 -16.44
N TYR A 146 13.52 -8.91 -17.22
CA TYR A 146 14.27 -8.04 -18.12
C TYR A 146 15.11 -7.01 -17.38
N TYR A 147 14.54 -6.35 -16.37
CA TYR A 147 15.27 -5.38 -15.54
C TYR A 147 16.42 -6.03 -14.77
N GLU A 148 16.21 -7.19 -14.14
CA GLU A 148 17.26 -7.91 -13.42
C GLU A 148 18.36 -8.39 -14.37
N LYS A 149 17.99 -8.93 -15.53
CA LYS A 149 18.96 -9.34 -16.56
C LYS A 149 19.81 -8.17 -17.02
N SER A 150 19.19 -7.03 -17.33
CA SER A 150 19.88 -5.80 -17.72
C SER A 150 20.85 -5.34 -16.63
N HIS A 151 20.37 -5.23 -15.40
CA HIS A 151 21.16 -4.78 -14.25
C HIS A 151 22.36 -5.70 -13.92
N ILE A 152 22.20 -7.03 -14.06
CA ILE A 152 23.31 -7.99 -13.90
C ILE A 152 24.37 -7.78 -14.99
N LEU A 153 23.95 -7.62 -16.25
CA LEU A 153 24.87 -7.45 -17.37
C LEU A 153 25.60 -6.10 -17.31
N TYR A 154 24.91 -5.01 -16.96
CA TYR A 154 25.54 -3.71 -16.71
C TYR A 154 26.63 -3.81 -15.65
N ARG A 155 26.33 -4.39 -14.48
CA ARG A 155 27.31 -4.54 -13.39
C ARG A 155 28.53 -5.38 -13.78
N LYS A 156 28.33 -6.40 -14.61
CA LYS A 156 29.40 -7.32 -15.00
C LYS A 156 30.30 -6.77 -16.10
N TYR A 157 29.73 -6.13 -17.12
CA TYR A 157 30.45 -5.78 -18.36
C TYR A 157 30.66 -4.28 -18.55
N HIS A 158 29.89 -3.44 -17.84
CA HIS A 158 30.00 -1.98 -17.88
C HIS A 158 30.14 -1.38 -16.46
N PRO A 159 31.11 -1.83 -15.64
CA PRO A 159 31.25 -1.35 -14.27
C PRO A 159 31.55 0.16 -14.16
N GLY A 160 32.02 0.79 -15.25
CA GLY A 160 32.23 2.24 -15.35
C GLY A 160 30.97 3.04 -15.73
N ASP A 161 29.93 2.39 -16.24
CA ASP A 161 28.67 3.02 -16.63
C ASP A 161 27.61 2.87 -15.53
N SER A 162 28.02 3.15 -14.29
CA SER A 162 27.17 3.01 -13.10
C SER A 162 25.88 3.85 -13.18
N ALA A 163 25.84 4.88 -14.02
CA ALA A 163 24.66 5.71 -14.22
C ALA A 163 23.54 4.93 -14.92
N GLU A 164 23.86 4.12 -15.92
CA GLU A 164 22.87 3.36 -16.70
C GLU A 164 22.08 2.38 -15.81
N ILE A 165 22.72 1.86 -14.75
CA ILE A 165 22.06 1.02 -13.73
C ILE A 165 20.90 1.76 -13.04
N TYR A 166 21.08 3.05 -12.75
CA TYR A 166 20.13 3.82 -11.96
C TYR A 166 19.21 4.70 -12.80
N VAL A 167 19.49 4.93 -14.09
CA VAL A 167 18.65 5.75 -14.98
C VAL A 167 17.22 5.21 -15.09
N ASN A 168 17.05 3.90 -14.97
CA ASN A 168 15.75 3.22 -15.00
C ASN A 168 15.25 2.82 -13.60
N SER A 169 15.90 3.28 -12.53
CA SER A 169 15.53 2.92 -11.16
C SER A 169 14.12 3.36 -10.79
N ASP A 170 13.64 4.48 -11.36
CA ASP A 170 12.27 4.96 -11.20
C ASP A 170 11.24 4.03 -11.83
N ARG A 171 11.52 3.50 -13.03
CA ARG A 171 10.66 2.54 -13.74
C ARG A 171 10.60 1.20 -13.01
N VAL A 172 11.74 0.74 -12.51
CA VAL A 172 11.83 -0.50 -11.72
C VAL A 172 11.15 -0.31 -10.35
N ALA A 173 11.32 0.84 -9.72
CA ALA A 173 10.62 1.20 -8.48
C ALA A 173 9.10 1.21 -8.70
N GLU A 174 8.61 1.78 -9.80
CA GLU A 174 7.19 1.74 -10.16
C GLU A 174 6.69 0.30 -10.40
N ASN A 175 7.52 -0.55 -11.03
CA ASN A 175 7.21 -1.97 -11.19
C ASN A 175 7.13 -2.69 -9.83
N TYR A 176 8.07 -2.42 -8.91
CA TYR A 176 8.03 -2.95 -7.55
C TYR A 176 6.82 -2.45 -6.75
N LYS A 177 6.50 -1.17 -6.84
CA LYS A 177 5.28 -0.59 -6.27
C LYS A 177 4.03 -1.31 -6.78
N SER A 178 3.95 -1.52 -8.08
CA SER A 178 2.83 -2.24 -8.74
C SER A 178 2.69 -3.69 -8.26
N LEU A 179 3.80 -4.33 -7.91
CA LEU A 179 3.85 -5.70 -7.39
C LEU A 179 3.66 -5.79 -5.87
N GLY A 180 3.50 -4.66 -5.17
CA GLY A 180 3.49 -4.63 -3.70
C GLY A 180 4.86 -4.93 -3.06
N LEU A 181 5.96 -4.84 -3.82
CA LEU A 181 7.33 -5.06 -3.37
C LEU A 181 7.93 -3.76 -2.79
N ARG A 182 7.26 -3.19 -1.79
CA ARG A 182 7.54 -1.84 -1.26
C ARG A 182 8.91 -1.72 -0.59
N GLN A 183 9.46 -2.82 -0.07
CA GLN A 183 10.83 -2.86 0.44
C GLN A 183 11.89 -2.87 -0.67
N ASP A 184 11.64 -3.59 -1.77
CA ASP A 184 12.53 -3.58 -2.94
C ASP A 184 12.53 -2.20 -3.60
N GLU A 185 11.35 -1.59 -3.71
CA GLU A 185 11.18 -0.19 -4.12
C GLU A 185 12.03 0.75 -3.26
N PHE A 186 11.87 0.72 -1.93
CA PHE A 186 12.62 1.59 -1.03
C PHE A 186 14.14 1.40 -1.12
N ARG A 187 14.60 0.14 -1.15
CA ARG A 187 16.03 -0.18 -1.27
C ARG A 187 16.62 0.35 -2.57
N LEU A 188 15.90 0.19 -3.68
CA LEU A 188 16.31 0.69 -4.97
C LEU A 188 16.35 2.22 -5.01
N LEU A 189 15.29 2.89 -4.53
CA LEU A 189 15.21 4.34 -4.49
C LEU A 189 16.29 4.95 -3.58
N SER A 190 16.57 4.32 -2.43
CA SER A 190 17.65 4.75 -1.52
C SER A 190 19.03 4.56 -2.15
N ALA A 191 19.25 3.45 -2.86
CA ALA A 191 20.50 3.23 -3.59
C ALA A 191 20.68 4.24 -4.73
N ALA A 192 19.60 4.54 -5.46
CA ALA A 192 19.59 5.57 -6.50
C ALA A 192 19.85 6.96 -5.93
N GLU A 193 19.21 7.32 -4.81
CA GLU A 193 19.43 8.60 -4.12
C GLU A 193 20.91 8.78 -3.76
N ASN A 194 21.50 7.78 -3.10
CA ASN A 194 22.91 7.79 -2.73
C ASN A 194 23.80 7.98 -3.97
N TYR A 195 23.56 7.20 -5.02
CA TYR A 195 24.33 7.28 -6.26
C TYR A 195 24.25 8.68 -6.90
N TRP A 196 23.04 9.20 -7.10
CA TRP A 196 22.85 10.49 -7.77
C TRP A 196 23.31 11.68 -6.94
N ASN A 197 23.25 11.58 -5.60
CA ASN A 197 23.79 12.60 -4.71
C ASN A 197 25.32 12.69 -4.78
N HIS A 198 26.02 11.56 -4.99
CA HIS A 198 27.47 11.57 -5.21
C HIS A 198 27.87 12.26 -6.53
N LEU A 199 26.97 12.32 -7.52
CA LEU A 199 27.19 12.99 -8.81
C LEU A 199 26.62 14.42 -8.86
N SER A 200 26.55 15.10 -7.72
CA SER A 200 25.77 16.34 -7.51
C SER A 200 26.02 17.49 -8.51
N SER A 201 27.20 17.58 -9.13
CA SER A 201 27.56 18.60 -10.13
C SER A 201 27.27 18.23 -11.59
N HIS A 202 26.88 16.98 -11.87
CA HIS A 202 26.62 16.51 -13.23
C HIS A 202 25.20 16.85 -13.65
N LYS A 203 25.06 17.60 -14.76
CA LYS A 203 23.74 17.99 -15.30
C LYS A 203 22.82 16.78 -15.53
N GLU A 204 23.41 15.66 -15.95
CA GLU A 204 22.73 14.39 -16.20
C GLU A 204 22.09 13.80 -14.93
N ALA A 205 22.61 14.15 -13.73
CA ALA A 205 22.08 13.70 -12.45
C ALA A 205 20.95 14.58 -11.89
N PHE A 206 20.68 15.76 -12.47
CA PHE A 206 19.61 16.63 -11.96
C PHE A 206 18.23 16.00 -12.16
N TYR A 207 17.93 15.57 -13.39
CA TYR A 207 16.64 14.97 -13.69
C TYR A 207 16.40 13.67 -12.90
N GLN A 208 17.45 12.87 -12.72
CA GLN A 208 17.36 11.61 -11.99
C GLN A 208 17.11 11.83 -10.49
N ARG A 209 17.82 12.77 -9.84
CA ARG A 209 17.51 13.17 -8.45
C ARG A 209 16.10 13.71 -8.31
N PHE A 210 15.66 14.53 -9.26
CA PHE A 210 14.33 15.12 -9.26
C PHE A 210 13.25 14.03 -9.22
N ILE A 211 13.36 12.99 -10.05
CA ILE A 211 12.43 11.85 -10.03
C ILE A 211 12.60 11.02 -8.75
N THR A 212 13.83 10.70 -8.34
CA THR A 212 14.07 9.87 -7.14
C THR A 212 13.49 10.52 -5.88
N TYR A 213 13.66 11.83 -5.69
CA TYR A 213 13.10 12.55 -4.55
C TYR A 213 11.57 12.51 -4.55
N ARG A 214 10.93 12.69 -5.71
CA ARG A 214 9.48 12.55 -5.84
C ARG A 214 8.97 11.18 -5.39
N LYS A 215 9.66 10.11 -5.83
CA LYS A 215 9.30 8.72 -5.50
C LYS A 215 9.51 8.42 -4.01
N LEU A 216 10.59 8.92 -3.41
CA LEU A 216 10.80 8.82 -1.97
C LEU A 216 9.73 9.59 -1.18
N ALA A 217 9.34 10.79 -1.64
CA ALA A 217 8.26 11.56 -1.01
C ALA A 217 6.93 10.79 -1.02
N ASP A 218 6.53 10.24 -2.18
CA ASP A 218 5.35 9.38 -2.32
C ASP A 218 5.41 8.15 -1.41
N TRP A 219 6.59 7.51 -1.32
CA TRP A 219 6.79 6.36 -0.45
C TRP A 219 6.62 6.70 1.04
N TYR A 220 7.26 7.78 1.53
CA TYR A 220 7.13 8.20 2.92
C TYR A 220 5.72 8.70 3.26
N ASN A 221 5.06 9.38 2.31
CA ASN A 221 3.68 9.84 2.47
C ASN A 221 2.73 8.64 2.64
N PHE A 222 2.89 7.58 1.83
CA PHE A 222 2.09 6.35 1.94
C PHE A 222 2.22 5.68 3.32
N TYR A 223 3.40 5.73 3.93
CA TYR A 223 3.67 5.11 5.24
C TYR A 223 3.48 6.05 6.43
N GLY A 224 3.05 7.29 6.21
CA GLY A 224 2.71 8.25 7.26
C GLY A 224 3.89 9.02 7.85
N ASP A 225 5.10 8.92 7.29
CA ASP A 225 6.21 9.81 7.67
C ASP A 225 6.13 11.10 6.85
N TYR A 226 5.13 11.91 7.18
CA TYR A 226 4.81 13.13 6.44
C TYR A 226 5.94 14.17 6.49
N LYS A 227 6.75 14.17 7.56
CA LYS A 227 7.89 15.09 7.70
C LYS A 227 9.01 14.74 6.72
N LEU A 228 9.35 13.46 6.58
CA LEU A 228 10.30 13.04 5.55
C LEU A 228 9.72 13.24 4.15
N ALA A 229 8.43 12.97 3.93
CA ALA A 229 7.78 13.23 2.67
C ALA A 229 7.90 14.72 2.25
N GLU A 230 7.56 15.66 3.14
CA GLU A 230 7.70 17.11 2.92
C GLU A 230 9.15 17.49 2.60
N ASN A 231 10.13 16.92 3.32
CA ASN A 231 11.55 17.17 3.08
C ASN A 231 11.97 16.75 1.66
N TYR A 232 11.53 15.58 1.19
CA TYR A 232 11.84 15.12 -0.17
C TYR A 232 11.17 15.97 -1.24
N LEU A 233 9.92 16.42 -1.05
CA LEU A 233 9.28 17.37 -1.96
C LEU A 233 10.05 18.69 -2.02
N ASN A 234 10.50 19.21 -0.87
CA ASN A 234 11.32 20.42 -0.80
C ASN A 234 12.67 20.26 -1.53
N LYS A 235 13.31 19.08 -1.42
CA LYS A 235 14.53 18.77 -2.19
C LYS A 235 14.26 18.75 -3.70
N GLN A 236 13.13 18.18 -4.12
CA GLN A 236 12.72 18.11 -5.52
C GLN A 236 12.44 19.50 -6.09
N GLU A 237 11.63 20.31 -5.41
CA GLU A 237 11.27 21.66 -5.84
C GLU A 237 12.50 22.56 -5.99
N LYS A 238 13.45 22.52 -5.05
CA LYS A 238 14.73 23.25 -5.16
C LYS A 238 15.56 22.88 -6.39
N LEU A 239 15.35 21.68 -6.93
CA LEU A 239 16.07 21.20 -8.12
C LEU A 239 15.36 21.56 -9.43
N PHE A 240 14.13 22.09 -9.36
CA PHE A 240 13.29 22.36 -10.52
C PHE A 240 13.96 23.27 -11.55
N ASP A 241 14.55 24.40 -11.14
CA ASP A 241 15.21 25.32 -12.07
C ASP A 241 16.37 24.65 -12.83
N SER A 242 17.10 23.76 -12.15
CA SER A 242 18.19 23.00 -12.76
C SER A 242 17.68 21.99 -13.77
N VAL A 243 16.48 21.46 -13.58
CA VAL A 243 15.80 20.53 -14.49
C VAL A 243 15.15 21.26 -15.67
N SER A 244 14.49 22.39 -15.45
CA SER A 244 13.83 23.18 -16.49
C SER A 244 14.80 23.53 -17.63
N VAL A 245 16.05 23.89 -17.30
CA VAL A 245 17.08 24.21 -18.30
C VAL A 245 17.46 23.02 -19.19
N LEU A 246 17.19 21.78 -18.77
CA LEU A 246 17.43 20.57 -19.56
C LEU A 246 16.30 20.28 -20.56
N HIS A 247 15.13 20.89 -20.39
CA HIS A 247 14.03 20.71 -21.33
C HIS A 247 14.33 21.35 -22.69
N LYS A 248 13.83 20.72 -23.76
CA LYS A 248 13.93 21.29 -25.10
C LYS A 248 13.22 22.64 -25.12
N LYS A 249 13.86 23.69 -25.64
CA LYS A 249 13.30 25.05 -25.70
C LYS A 249 11.89 25.13 -26.30
N THR A 250 11.59 24.27 -27.27
CA THR A 250 10.27 24.21 -27.93
C THR A 250 9.16 23.66 -27.04
N GLU A 251 9.50 22.84 -26.04
CA GLU A 251 8.55 22.13 -25.16
C GLU A 251 8.71 22.56 -23.69
N GLN A 252 9.73 23.36 -23.37
CA GLN A 252 10.12 23.73 -22.01
C GLN A 252 8.92 24.23 -21.19
N LYS A 253 8.15 25.20 -21.70
CA LYS A 253 6.95 25.69 -21.00
C LYS A 253 5.93 24.59 -20.66
N ALA A 254 5.75 23.61 -21.54
CA ALA A 254 4.77 22.54 -21.33
C ALA A 254 5.31 21.46 -20.37
N LEU A 255 6.61 21.15 -20.45
CA LEU A 255 7.27 20.19 -19.56
C LEU A 255 7.47 20.76 -18.15
N ASP A 256 7.84 22.03 -18.05
CA ASP A 256 7.92 22.76 -16.78
C ASP A 256 6.57 22.79 -16.08
N ARG A 257 5.50 23.13 -16.83
CA ARG A 257 4.14 23.07 -16.30
C ARG A 257 3.75 21.67 -15.84
N ARG A 258 4.06 20.63 -16.63
CA ARG A 258 3.82 19.22 -16.23
C ARG A 258 4.49 18.89 -14.90
N ASP A 259 5.75 19.25 -14.76
CA ASP A 259 6.57 18.90 -13.60
C ASP A 259 6.16 19.69 -12.36
N LEU A 260 5.82 20.97 -12.49
CA LEU A 260 5.26 21.77 -11.40
C LEU A 260 3.89 21.28 -10.96
N LEU A 261 2.98 21.00 -11.90
CA LEU A 261 1.65 20.44 -11.57
C LEU A 261 1.77 19.11 -10.81
N ALA A 262 2.76 18.29 -11.17
CA ALA A 262 3.04 17.06 -10.46
C ALA A 262 3.56 17.31 -9.03
N ILE A 263 4.52 18.23 -8.84
CA ILE A 263 5.02 18.62 -7.51
C ILE A 263 3.87 19.16 -6.65
N TYR A 264 3.07 20.07 -7.19
CA TYR A 264 1.98 20.70 -6.45
C TYR A 264 0.90 19.69 -6.08
N ALA A 265 0.56 18.75 -6.98
CA ALA A 265 -0.35 17.65 -6.66
C ALA A 265 0.18 16.79 -5.49
N ASP A 266 1.48 16.50 -5.46
CA ASP A 266 2.10 15.71 -4.39
C ASP A 266 2.09 16.50 -3.05
N TYR A 267 2.31 17.82 -3.05
CA TYR A 267 2.14 18.68 -1.87
C TYR A 267 0.68 18.74 -1.39
N ILE A 268 -0.28 18.94 -2.30
CA ILE A 268 -1.70 18.97 -1.94
C ILE A 268 -2.09 17.65 -1.26
N GLN A 269 -1.67 16.52 -1.82
CA GLN A 269 -1.95 15.21 -1.25
C GLN A 269 -1.29 15.02 0.13
N LEU A 270 -0.05 15.49 0.30
CA LEU A 270 0.62 15.48 1.60
C LEU A 270 -0.16 16.29 2.64
N TYR A 271 -0.56 17.52 2.30
CA TYR A 271 -1.26 18.40 3.24
C TYR A 271 -2.71 17.96 3.51
N TYR A 272 -3.35 17.27 2.57
CA TYR A 272 -4.62 16.58 2.84
C TYR A 272 -4.43 15.45 3.86
N ASN A 273 -3.32 14.72 3.81
CA ASN A 273 -3.03 13.66 4.76
C ASN A 273 -2.65 14.19 6.15
N THR A 274 -2.09 15.41 6.24
CA THR A 274 -1.77 16.09 7.51
C THR A 274 -2.88 17.03 7.99
N GLU A 275 -3.99 17.13 7.27
CA GLU A 275 -5.10 18.05 7.54
C GLU A 275 -4.70 19.55 7.56
N ASP A 276 -3.62 19.92 6.87
CA ASP A 276 -3.14 21.31 6.73
C ASP A 276 -3.75 21.96 5.46
N PHE A 277 -5.07 22.17 5.48
CA PHE A 277 -5.81 22.58 4.28
C PHE A 277 -5.43 23.97 3.77
N ASN A 278 -4.96 24.88 4.64
CA ASN A 278 -4.49 26.21 4.22
C ASN A 278 -3.31 26.11 3.23
N LYS A 279 -2.31 25.28 3.56
CA LYS A 279 -1.20 25.04 2.63
C LYS A 279 -1.66 24.32 1.38
N ALA A 280 -2.59 23.38 1.49
CA ALA A 280 -3.14 22.70 0.32
C ALA A 280 -3.80 23.70 -0.65
N GLU A 281 -4.55 24.68 -0.13
CA GLU A 281 -5.16 25.76 -0.92
C GLU A 281 -4.14 26.64 -1.63
N GLU A 282 -2.99 26.94 -1.01
CA GLU A 282 -1.90 27.67 -1.65
C GLU A 282 -1.41 26.94 -2.92
N TYR A 283 -1.14 25.63 -2.83
CA TYR A 283 -0.70 24.82 -3.97
C TYR A 283 -1.81 24.60 -5.02
N ILE A 284 -3.08 24.57 -4.61
CA ILE A 284 -4.24 24.57 -5.52
C ILE A 284 -4.28 25.87 -6.31
N ALA A 285 -4.07 27.02 -5.66
CA ALA A 285 -4.04 28.32 -6.33
C ALA A 285 -2.89 28.40 -7.35
N LEU A 286 -1.69 27.94 -6.98
CA LEU A 286 -0.55 27.84 -7.89
C LEU A 286 -0.82 26.93 -9.10
N SER A 287 -1.45 25.79 -8.85
CA SER A 287 -1.84 24.84 -9.92
C SER A 287 -2.86 25.46 -10.88
N LYS A 288 -3.83 26.20 -10.34
CA LYS A 288 -4.85 26.90 -11.13
C LYS A 288 -4.21 27.96 -12.02
N ASP A 289 -3.32 28.78 -11.48
CA ASP A 289 -2.59 29.82 -12.23
C ASP A 289 -1.82 29.21 -13.42
N LEU A 290 -1.07 28.13 -13.17
CA LEU A 290 -0.36 27.40 -14.22
C LEU A 290 -1.27 26.89 -15.34
N LEU A 291 -2.50 26.50 -15.01
CA LEU A 291 -3.47 25.95 -15.96
C LEU A 291 -4.28 27.01 -16.70
N THR A 292 -4.35 28.26 -16.22
CA THR A 292 -5.06 29.34 -16.94
C THR A 292 -4.53 29.60 -18.36
N HIS A 293 -3.26 29.25 -18.61
CA HIS A 293 -2.60 29.38 -19.90
C HIS A 293 -2.49 28.06 -20.68
N SER A 294 -3.16 27.00 -20.21
CA SER A 294 -3.25 25.71 -20.88
C SER A 294 -4.16 25.78 -22.11
N ASN A 295 -3.69 25.24 -23.24
CA ASN A 295 -4.52 25.01 -24.42
C ASN A 295 -5.05 23.57 -24.51
N ARG A 296 -4.90 22.77 -23.42
CA ARG A 296 -5.30 21.35 -23.34
C ARG A 296 -4.76 20.49 -24.49
N TYR A 297 -3.60 20.87 -25.03
CA TYR A 297 -2.99 20.13 -26.12
C TYR A 297 -2.40 18.80 -25.65
N TYR A 298 -1.82 18.78 -24.45
CA TYR A 298 -1.18 17.63 -23.85
C TYR A 298 -2.07 16.93 -22.81
N ILE A 299 -1.95 15.60 -22.72
CA ILE A 299 -2.73 14.78 -21.79
C ILE A 299 -2.51 15.18 -20.32
N TRP A 300 -1.30 15.59 -19.94
CA TRP A 300 -1.00 15.97 -18.57
C TRP A 300 -1.66 17.28 -18.16
N ASP A 301 -1.93 18.19 -19.10
CA ASP A 301 -2.69 19.41 -18.81
C ASP A 301 -4.15 19.03 -18.48
N VAL A 302 -4.76 18.17 -19.30
CA VAL A 302 -6.12 17.66 -19.04
C VAL A 302 -6.19 16.86 -17.74
N LYS A 303 -5.25 15.94 -17.50
CA LYS A 303 -5.18 15.19 -16.24
C LYS A 303 -4.92 16.10 -15.04
N GLY A 304 -4.09 17.13 -15.19
CA GLY A 304 -3.82 18.14 -14.18
C GLY A 304 -5.07 18.94 -13.82
N GLU A 305 -5.84 19.38 -14.81
CA GLU A 305 -7.12 20.07 -14.60
C GLU A 305 -8.16 19.17 -13.92
N ILE A 306 -8.32 17.93 -14.41
CA ILE A 306 -9.23 16.95 -13.78
C ILE A 306 -8.83 16.71 -12.32
N ASN A 307 -7.53 16.49 -12.06
CA ASN A 307 -7.03 16.27 -10.71
C ASN A 307 -7.21 17.51 -9.83
N LEU A 308 -6.99 18.70 -10.36
CA LEU A 308 -7.22 19.95 -9.64
C LEU A 308 -8.68 20.09 -9.22
N CYS A 309 -9.64 19.89 -10.14
CA CYS A 309 -11.06 19.88 -9.81
C CYS A 309 -11.40 18.83 -8.74
N PHE A 310 -10.84 17.63 -8.87
CA PHE A 310 -11.05 16.57 -7.87
C PHE A 310 -10.46 16.90 -6.51
N LEU A 311 -9.28 17.51 -6.44
CA LEU A 311 -8.68 17.91 -5.19
C LEU A 311 -9.48 19.06 -4.57
N GLN A 312 -9.84 20.08 -5.36
CA GLN A 312 -10.67 21.19 -4.91
C GLN A 312 -11.97 20.69 -4.29
N SER A 313 -12.67 19.72 -4.90
CA SER A 313 -13.94 19.22 -4.36
C SER A 313 -13.83 18.60 -2.96
N LYS A 314 -12.62 18.26 -2.50
CA LYS A 314 -12.37 17.65 -1.19
C LYS A 314 -12.02 18.64 -0.08
N LEU A 315 -11.83 19.93 -0.38
CA LEU A 315 -11.56 20.94 0.65
C LEU A 315 -12.72 21.01 1.65
N PRO A 316 -12.45 21.05 2.97
CA PRO A 316 -13.48 21.04 4.00
C PRO A 316 -14.34 22.32 4.01
N ASP A 317 -13.77 23.45 3.60
CA ASP A 317 -14.46 24.76 3.62
C ASP A 317 -15.40 24.97 2.42
N ASN A 318 -15.35 24.10 1.41
CA ASN A 318 -16.24 24.20 0.27
C ASN A 318 -17.68 23.91 0.66
N THR A 319 -18.60 24.72 0.13
CA THR A 319 -20.02 24.39 0.14
C THR A 319 -20.29 23.12 -0.67
N LEU A 320 -21.38 22.44 -0.36
CA LEU A 320 -21.80 21.25 -1.10
C LEU A 320 -21.92 21.51 -2.61
N ASP A 321 -22.51 22.65 -2.99
CA ASP A 321 -22.69 23.00 -4.39
C ASP A 321 -21.36 23.27 -5.11
N GLU A 322 -20.38 23.88 -4.42
CA GLU A 322 -19.03 24.05 -4.94
C GLU A 322 -18.34 22.70 -5.15
N SER A 323 -18.38 21.82 -4.14
CA SER A 323 -17.79 20.47 -4.22
C SER A 323 -18.39 19.66 -5.38
N ILE A 324 -19.72 19.64 -5.51
CA ILE A 324 -20.42 18.99 -6.62
C ILE A 324 -20.06 19.65 -7.96
N GLY A 325 -19.99 20.99 -8.00
CA GLY A 325 -19.62 21.75 -9.19
C GLY A 325 -18.24 21.34 -9.73
N PHE A 326 -17.25 21.24 -8.85
CA PHE A 326 -15.91 20.78 -9.21
C PHE A 326 -15.90 19.32 -9.69
N LEU A 327 -16.64 18.41 -9.03
CA LEU A 327 -16.72 17.01 -9.47
C LEU A 327 -17.38 16.86 -10.85
N LYS A 328 -18.46 17.60 -11.11
CA LYS A 328 -19.11 17.61 -12.43
C LYS A 328 -18.17 18.12 -13.52
N GLN A 329 -17.39 19.17 -13.24
CA GLN A 329 -16.36 19.65 -14.16
C GLN A 329 -15.29 18.59 -14.43
N ALA A 330 -14.82 17.88 -13.39
CA ALA A 330 -13.86 16.78 -13.55
C ALA A 330 -14.41 15.64 -14.44
N ILE A 331 -15.68 15.26 -14.23
CA ILE A 331 -16.38 14.24 -15.01
C ILE A 331 -16.54 14.69 -16.47
N GLU A 332 -16.97 15.92 -16.72
CA GLU A 332 -17.13 16.47 -18.07
C GLU A 332 -15.80 16.53 -18.83
N LEU A 333 -14.73 16.97 -18.16
CA LEU A 333 -13.38 16.98 -18.73
C LEU A 333 -12.91 15.55 -19.05
N ALA A 334 -13.18 14.58 -18.17
CA ALA A 334 -12.84 13.18 -18.40
C ALA A 334 -13.66 12.56 -19.55
N LEU A 335 -14.95 12.86 -19.68
CA LEU A 335 -15.81 12.35 -20.76
C LEU A 335 -15.43 12.94 -22.11
N SER A 336 -15.27 14.27 -22.20
CA SER A 336 -14.91 14.98 -23.43
C SER A 336 -13.55 14.57 -24.01
N ASN A 337 -12.69 13.98 -23.19
CA ASN A 337 -11.35 13.53 -23.58
C ASN A 337 -11.18 12.01 -23.59
N LYS A 338 -12.26 11.23 -23.36
CA LYS A 338 -12.21 9.76 -23.24
C LYS A 338 -11.60 9.09 -24.47
N GLU A 339 -12.01 9.47 -25.67
CA GLU A 339 -11.48 8.86 -26.90
C GLU A 339 -10.05 9.30 -27.23
N ARG A 340 -9.73 10.57 -26.94
CA ARG A 340 -8.42 11.15 -27.29
C ARG A 340 -7.32 10.72 -26.32
N PHE A 341 -7.64 10.66 -25.03
CA PHE A 341 -6.68 10.49 -23.95
C PHE A 341 -6.96 9.26 -23.06
N PHE A 342 -7.98 8.45 -23.37
CA PHE A 342 -8.37 7.28 -22.58
C PHE A 342 -8.65 7.64 -21.11
N THR A 343 -9.22 8.83 -20.87
CA THR A 343 -9.60 9.27 -19.54
C THR A 343 -10.77 8.45 -19.00
N ASN A 344 -10.75 8.18 -17.70
CA ASN A 344 -11.77 7.42 -17.00
C ASN A 344 -12.57 8.35 -16.06
N PRO A 345 -13.88 8.57 -16.28
CA PRO A 345 -14.70 9.42 -15.41
C PRO A 345 -15.11 8.74 -14.09
N THR A 346 -15.09 7.40 -14.04
CA THR A 346 -15.68 6.62 -12.95
C THR A 346 -15.18 6.96 -11.54
N PRO A 347 -13.88 7.22 -11.31
CA PRO A 347 -13.42 7.63 -9.98
C PRO A 347 -14.10 8.92 -9.46
N TYR A 348 -14.41 9.85 -10.36
CA TYR A 348 -15.03 11.13 -10.02
C TYR A 348 -16.56 10.98 -9.86
N GLU A 349 -17.18 10.08 -10.62
CA GLU A 349 -18.61 9.73 -10.47
C GLU A 349 -18.86 9.06 -9.11
N ILE A 350 -17.95 8.19 -8.66
CA ILE A 350 -18.02 7.56 -7.33
C ILE A 350 -17.86 8.60 -6.22
N GLU A 351 -16.89 9.51 -6.33
CA GLU A 351 -16.74 10.59 -5.34
C GLU A 351 -17.98 11.51 -5.33
N LEU A 352 -18.58 11.77 -6.49
CA LEU A 352 -19.83 12.53 -6.58
C LEU A 352 -20.98 11.81 -5.86
N ALA A 353 -21.13 10.50 -6.05
CA ALA A 353 -22.11 9.70 -5.32
C ALA A 353 -21.88 9.76 -3.80
N LYS A 354 -20.62 9.68 -3.35
CA LYS A 354 -20.26 9.83 -1.93
C LYS A 354 -20.62 11.22 -1.39
N ARG A 355 -20.38 12.29 -2.14
CA ARG A 355 -20.77 13.66 -1.75
C ARG A 355 -22.28 13.81 -1.62
N TYR A 356 -23.04 13.29 -2.59
CA TYR A 356 -24.50 13.25 -2.47
C TYR A 356 -24.96 12.49 -1.23
N SER A 357 -24.37 11.32 -0.97
CA SER A 357 -24.69 10.49 0.20
C SER A 357 -24.45 11.24 1.52
N ASN A 358 -23.24 11.79 1.70
CA ASN A 358 -22.85 12.52 2.92
C ASN A 358 -23.71 13.76 3.19
N SER A 359 -24.36 14.30 2.16
CA SER A 359 -25.27 15.44 2.27
C SER A 359 -26.76 15.07 2.34
N GLY A 360 -27.08 13.79 2.52
CA GLY A 360 -28.45 13.31 2.62
C GLY A 360 -29.23 13.28 1.29
N LEU A 361 -28.57 13.52 0.16
CA LEU A 361 -29.15 13.44 -1.19
C LEU A 361 -29.12 11.99 -1.71
N TYR A 362 -29.64 11.06 -0.91
CA TYR A 362 -29.49 9.62 -1.12
C TYR A 362 -30.05 9.14 -2.47
N GLN A 363 -31.15 9.72 -2.94
CA GLN A 363 -31.74 9.38 -4.24
C GLN A 363 -30.80 9.70 -5.41
N LYS A 364 -30.16 10.87 -5.40
CA LYS A 364 -29.19 11.26 -6.43
C LYS A 364 -27.93 10.39 -6.39
N ALA A 365 -27.47 10.07 -5.18
CA ALA A 365 -26.37 9.14 -4.99
C ALA A 365 -26.71 7.75 -5.57
N LEU A 366 -27.94 7.27 -5.31
CA LEU A 366 -28.41 5.96 -5.77
C LEU A 366 -28.52 5.90 -7.30
N GLU A 367 -29.03 6.96 -7.93
CA GLU A 367 -29.06 7.10 -9.39
C GLU A 367 -27.65 7.05 -9.96
N THR A 368 -26.73 7.86 -9.42
CA THR A 368 -25.31 7.90 -9.87
C THR A 368 -24.66 6.52 -9.76
N VAL A 369 -24.80 5.83 -8.62
CA VAL A 369 -24.23 4.48 -8.43
C VAL A 369 -24.85 3.46 -9.38
N SER A 370 -26.15 3.57 -9.64
CA SER A 370 -26.86 2.65 -10.54
C SER A 370 -26.41 2.83 -11.98
N GLU A 371 -26.21 4.06 -12.45
CA GLU A 371 -25.67 4.36 -13.79
C GLU A 371 -24.27 3.76 -13.97
N ILE A 372 -23.40 3.86 -12.96
CA ILE A 372 -22.06 3.26 -13.03
C ILE A 372 -22.14 1.73 -13.12
N LEU A 373 -23.07 1.11 -12.40
CA LEU A 373 -23.28 -0.34 -12.38
C LEU A 373 -23.78 -0.92 -13.72
N GLU A 374 -24.40 -0.10 -14.58
CA GLU A 374 -24.82 -0.49 -15.94
C GLU A 374 -23.64 -0.69 -16.89
N SER A 375 -22.44 -0.22 -16.54
CA SER A 375 -21.24 -0.40 -17.36
C SER A 375 -20.83 -1.87 -17.49
N GLU A 376 -20.78 -2.38 -18.73
CA GLU A 376 -20.31 -3.73 -19.04
C GLU A 376 -18.79 -3.91 -18.80
N THR A 377 -18.04 -2.81 -18.73
CA THR A 377 -16.57 -2.80 -18.56
C THR A 377 -16.13 -2.78 -17.09
N LEU A 378 -17.08 -2.75 -16.16
CA LEU A 378 -16.81 -2.65 -14.73
C LEU A 378 -16.19 -3.95 -14.20
N ASN A 379 -15.02 -3.84 -13.56
CA ASN A 379 -14.36 -4.97 -12.92
C ASN A 379 -15.14 -5.46 -11.67
N ASP A 380 -14.91 -6.72 -11.27
CA ASP A 380 -15.66 -7.37 -10.18
C ASP A 380 -15.48 -6.64 -8.83
N HIS A 381 -14.29 -6.08 -8.60
CA HIS A 381 -13.95 -5.31 -7.41
C HIS A 381 -14.83 -4.06 -7.26
N LEU A 382 -14.86 -3.23 -8.30
CA LEU A 382 -15.62 -2.00 -8.31
C LEU A 382 -17.12 -2.29 -8.31
N ARG A 383 -17.53 -3.39 -8.96
CA ARG A 383 -18.90 -3.89 -8.91
C ARG A 383 -19.34 -4.25 -7.49
N PHE A 384 -18.53 -5.02 -6.76
CA PHE A 384 -18.79 -5.33 -5.35
C PHE A 384 -18.95 -4.05 -4.52
N GLN A 385 -18.00 -3.14 -4.63
CA GLN A 385 -18.02 -1.87 -3.88
C GLN A 385 -19.26 -1.03 -4.19
N LEU A 386 -19.64 -0.92 -5.46
CA LEU A 386 -20.81 -0.15 -5.88
C LEU A 386 -22.11 -0.81 -5.42
N TYR A 387 -22.20 -2.15 -5.37
CA TYR A 387 -23.35 -2.81 -4.77
C TYR A 387 -23.45 -2.58 -3.27
N CYS A 388 -22.33 -2.59 -2.53
CA CYS A 388 -22.31 -2.23 -1.11
C CYS A 388 -22.74 -0.76 -0.90
N GLN A 389 -22.24 0.17 -1.72
CA GLN A 389 -22.66 1.58 -1.65
C GLN A 389 -24.15 1.75 -2.00
N LYS A 390 -24.62 1.11 -3.07
CA LYS A 390 -26.03 1.11 -3.50
C LYS A 390 -26.94 0.66 -2.38
N GLU A 391 -26.53 -0.39 -1.70
CA GLU A 391 -27.25 -0.90 -0.55
C GLU A 391 -27.36 0.14 0.56
N THR A 392 -26.24 0.74 0.96
CA THR A 392 -26.23 1.67 2.10
C THR A 392 -27.18 2.83 1.82
N LEU A 393 -27.22 3.29 0.56
CA LEU A 393 -28.16 4.30 0.08
C LEU A 393 -29.62 3.83 0.14
N LEU A 394 -29.91 2.58 -0.25
CA LEU A 394 -31.26 2.00 -0.17
C LEU A 394 -31.73 1.86 1.28
N SER A 395 -30.86 1.46 2.20
CA SER A 395 -31.17 1.39 3.63
C SER A 395 -31.49 2.77 4.20
N GLN A 396 -30.71 3.81 3.85
CA GLN A 396 -31.02 5.20 4.24
C GLN A 396 -32.37 5.70 3.69
N LEU A 397 -32.77 5.21 2.51
CA LEU A 397 -34.07 5.49 1.93
C LEU A 397 -35.19 4.59 2.47
N THR A 398 -34.95 3.76 3.49
CA THR A 398 -35.90 2.80 4.09
C THR A 398 -36.40 1.71 3.14
N HIS A 399 -35.63 1.40 2.09
CA HIS A 399 -35.91 0.32 1.13
C HIS A 399 -35.21 -0.99 1.54
N ASP A 400 -35.39 -1.43 2.79
CA ASP A 400 -34.65 -2.56 3.40
C ASP A 400 -34.72 -3.86 2.55
N GLY A 401 -35.83 -4.11 1.86
CA GLY A 401 -35.97 -5.27 0.95
C GLY A 401 -35.10 -5.18 -0.30
N GLN A 402 -34.92 -3.99 -0.88
CA GLN A 402 -34.04 -3.78 -2.04
C GLN A 402 -32.56 -3.75 -1.63
N ALA A 403 -32.27 -3.25 -0.42
CA ALA A 403 -30.96 -3.32 0.20
C ALA A 403 -30.48 -4.78 0.33
N LEU A 404 -31.35 -5.68 0.83
CA LEU A 404 -31.06 -7.10 0.94
C LEU A 404 -30.79 -7.77 -0.41
N ILE A 405 -31.51 -7.40 -1.48
CA ILE A 405 -31.26 -7.89 -2.84
C ILE A 405 -29.88 -7.44 -3.31
N SER A 406 -29.55 -6.16 -3.12
CA SER A 406 -28.25 -5.59 -3.52
C SER A 406 -27.09 -6.28 -2.79
N TYR A 407 -27.26 -6.66 -1.51
CA TYR A 407 -26.25 -7.45 -0.80
C TYR A 407 -26.03 -8.83 -1.37
N LYS A 408 -27.10 -9.52 -1.78
CA LYS A 408 -26.97 -10.81 -2.45
C LYS A 408 -26.21 -10.65 -3.77
N GLU A 409 -26.44 -9.57 -4.51
CA GLU A 409 -25.68 -9.25 -5.74
C GLU A 409 -24.21 -8.94 -5.44
N ALA A 410 -23.93 -8.15 -4.39
CA ALA A 410 -22.57 -7.89 -3.93
C ALA A 410 -21.83 -9.20 -3.62
N ILE A 411 -22.37 -10.03 -2.72
CA ILE A 411 -21.75 -11.31 -2.36
C ILE A 411 -21.59 -12.21 -3.58
N THR A 412 -22.62 -12.30 -4.43
CA THR A 412 -22.57 -13.11 -5.66
C THR A 412 -21.44 -12.68 -6.60
N SER A 413 -21.16 -11.38 -6.69
CA SER A 413 -20.07 -10.85 -7.52
C SER A 413 -18.68 -11.34 -7.08
N ILE A 414 -18.51 -11.66 -5.80
CA ILE A 414 -17.25 -12.14 -5.22
C ILE A 414 -17.21 -13.67 -4.98
N LEU A 415 -18.23 -14.43 -5.37
CA LEU A 415 -18.24 -15.90 -5.23
C LEU A 415 -17.50 -16.61 -6.37
N LYS A 416 -16.70 -17.65 -6.06
CA LYS A 416 -16.09 -18.51 -7.09
C LYS A 416 -17.14 -19.21 -7.96
N ASN A 417 -18.26 -19.62 -7.34
CA ASN A 417 -19.40 -20.19 -8.02
C ASN A 417 -20.67 -19.42 -7.62
N PRO A 418 -21.21 -18.55 -8.48
CA PRO A 418 -22.41 -17.75 -8.21
C PRO A 418 -23.64 -18.56 -7.83
N LYS A 419 -23.71 -19.85 -8.20
CA LYS A 419 -24.85 -20.74 -7.90
C LYS A 419 -24.70 -21.52 -6.58
N SER A 420 -23.59 -21.34 -5.86
CA SER A 420 -23.19 -22.25 -4.76
C SER A 420 -23.65 -21.85 -3.36
N VAL A 421 -24.27 -20.68 -3.16
CA VAL A 421 -24.62 -20.22 -1.81
C VAL A 421 -26.13 -20.22 -1.61
N SER A 422 -26.60 -21.15 -0.79
CA SER A 422 -27.95 -21.15 -0.20
C SER A 422 -27.99 -20.47 1.17
N ASP A 423 -26.84 -20.30 1.85
CA ASP A 423 -26.74 -19.75 3.20
C ASP A 423 -25.47 -18.89 3.39
N PHE A 424 -25.65 -17.60 3.67
CA PHE A 424 -24.57 -16.64 3.89
C PHE A 424 -23.89 -16.80 5.25
N SER A 425 -24.60 -17.32 6.24
CA SER A 425 -24.08 -17.49 7.60
C SER A 425 -22.97 -18.54 7.72
N ALA A 426 -22.89 -19.44 6.75
CA ALA A 426 -21.89 -20.51 6.67
C ALA A 426 -20.80 -20.25 5.60
N LEU A 427 -20.78 -19.05 5.01
CA LEU A 427 -19.85 -18.72 3.94
C LEU A 427 -18.42 -18.63 4.49
N THR A 428 -17.47 -19.28 3.81
CA THR A 428 -16.05 -19.28 4.16
C THR A 428 -15.21 -18.54 3.12
N LEU A 429 -14.01 -18.12 3.51
CA LEU A 429 -13.06 -17.48 2.58
C LEU A 429 -12.75 -18.32 1.35
N GLU A 430 -12.73 -19.65 1.46
CA GLU A 430 -12.42 -20.55 0.35
C GLU A 430 -13.46 -20.49 -0.77
N GLN A 431 -14.70 -20.15 -0.46
CA GLN A 431 -15.79 -20.03 -1.42
C GLN A 431 -15.78 -18.67 -2.13
N LEU A 432 -15.10 -17.67 -1.54
CA LEU A 432 -14.88 -16.37 -2.15
C LEU A 432 -13.77 -16.46 -3.20
N LYS A 433 -13.92 -15.70 -4.27
CA LYS A 433 -12.85 -15.40 -5.20
C LYS A 433 -11.72 -14.77 -4.38
N ALA A 434 -10.53 -15.34 -4.46
CA ALA A 434 -9.40 -14.95 -3.62
C ALA A 434 -8.78 -13.66 -4.16
N PHE A 435 -9.46 -12.52 -4.01
CA PHE A 435 -8.94 -11.18 -4.27
C PHE A 435 -9.33 -10.27 -3.11
N TYR A 436 -8.44 -10.14 -2.14
CA TYR A 436 -8.70 -9.36 -0.94
C TYR A 436 -7.99 -8.02 -1.12
N THR A 437 -8.77 -6.97 -1.34
CA THR A 437 -8.32 -5.57 -1.39
C THR A 437 -8.92 -4.80 -0.22
N TYR A 438 -8.37 -3.62 0.05
CA TYR A 438 -8.95 -2.70 1.03
C TYR A 438 -10.44 -2.39 0.77
N ASP A 439 -10.86 -2.29 -0.49
CA ASP A 439 -12.25 -1.94 -0.79
C ASP A 439 -13.19 -3.16 -0.68
N THR A 440 -12.71 -4.38 -0.97
CA THR A 440 -13.48 -5.60 -0.66
C THR A 440 -13.64 -5.83 0.84
N LEU A 441 -12.61 -5.48 1.62
CA LEU A 441 -12.66 -5.54 3.07
C LEU A 441 -13.66 -4.52 3.63
N GLU A 442 -13.61 -3.27 3.13
CA GLU A 442 -14.56 -2.21 3.50
C GLU A 442 -16.00 -2.62 3.18
N GLY A 443 -16.27 -3.16 1.99
CA GLY A 443 -17.60 -3.64 1.63
C GLY A 443 -18.07 -4.82 2.50
N MET A 444 -17.18 -5.72 2.92
CA MET A 444 -17.52 -6.81 3.85
C MET A 444 -17.87 -6.29 5.25
N LEU A 445 -17.16 -5.27 5.73
CA LEU A 445 -17.49 -4.59 6.98
C LEU A 445 -18.85 -3.88 6.91
N GLN A 446 -19.15 -3.22 5.78
CA GLN A 446 -20.46 -2.60 5.54
C GLN A 446 -21.60 -3.64 5.61
N ILE A 447 -21.43 -4.80 4.98
CA ILE A 447 -22.37 -5.94 5.09
C ILE A 447 -22.59 -6.32 6.56
N GLY A 448 -21.51 -6.46 7.33
CA GLY A 448 -21.57 -6.79 8.76
C GLY A 448 -22.31 -5.74 9.58
N HIS A 449 -22.08 -4.46 9.32
CA HIS A 449 -22.76 -3.35 9.99
C HIS A 449 -24.25 -3.33 9.71
N PHE A 450 -24.67 -3.53 8.47
CA PHE A 450 -26.08 -3.56 8.11
C PHE A 450 -26.83 -4.72 8.78
N TYR A 451 -26.33 -5.94 8.67
CA TYR A 451 -26.99 -7.09 9.29
C TYR A 451 -27.06 -6.95 10.81
N LEU A 452 -26.05 -6.32 11.43
CA LEU A 452 -26.08 -6.01 12.86
C LEU A 452 -27.17 -4.99 13.20
N GLN A 453 -27.38 -3.97 12.36
CA GLN A 453 -28.46 -3.00 12.51
C GLN A 453 -29.85 -3.64 12.31
N LEU A 454 -30.01 -4.48 11.28
CA LEU A 454 -31.24 -5.26 11.09
C LEU A 454 -31.55 -6.15 12.30
N TYR A 455 -30.55 -6.86 12.81
CA TYR A 455 -30.73 -7.69 14.01
C TYR A 455 -31.18 -6.86 15.22
N ARG A 456 -30.63 -5.66 15.41
CA ARG A 456 -31.06 -4.75 16.50
C ARG A 456 -32.51 -4.29 16.34
N LYS A 457 -33.04 -4.23 15.12
CA LYS A 457 -34.41 -3.80 14.79
C LYS A 457 -35.41 -4.95 14.84
N GLU A 458 -35.05 -6.10 14.27
CA GLU A 458 -35.98 -7.21 14.01
C GLU A 458 -35.73 -8.44 14.89
N HIS A 459 -34.57 -8.52 15.54
CA HIS A 459 -34.16 -9.63 16.40
C HIS A 459 -34.12 -11.01 15.72
N GLN A 460 -34.02 -11.08 14.39
CA GLN A 460 -33.91 -12.37 13.68
C GLN A 460 -32.54 -13.01 13.88
N VAL A 461 -32.52 -14.30 14.22
CA VAL A 461 -31.26 -15.03 14.47
C VAL A 461 -30.36 -15.08 13.22
N SER A 462 -30.94 -15.20 12.03
CA SER A 462 -30.22 -15.21 10.76
C SER A 462 -29.43 -13.93 10.52
N ASP A 463 -29.99 -12.77 10.87
CA ASP A 463 -29.31 -11.48 10.68
C ASP A 463 -28.10 -11.36 11.59
N PHE A 464 -28.22 -11.80 12.85
CA PHE A 464 -27.06 -11.89 13.74
C PHE A 464 -25.96 -12.79 13.17
N GLN A 465 -26.33 -13.99 12.67
CA GLN A 465 -25.37 -14.95 12.12
C GLN A 465 -24.67 -14.39 10.88
N ASN A 466 -25.41 -13.71 10.02
CA ASN A 466 -24.88 -13.03 8.84
C ASN A 466 -23.93 -11.88 9.21
N ALA A 467 -24.30 -11.06 10.19
CA ALA A 467 -23.44 -9.99 10.70
C ALA A 467 -22.12 -10.55 11.26
N PHE A 468 -22.22 -11.55 12.13
CA PHE A 468 -21.06 -12.17 12.76
C PHE A 468 -20.14 -12.82 11.72
N ASN A 469 -20.70 -13.58 10.78
CA ASN A 469 -19.91 -14.20 9.73
C ASN A 469 -19.24 -13.16 8.81
N SER A 470 -19.88 -12.02 8.55
CA SER A 470 -19.28 -10.93 7.77
C SER A 470 -18.03 -10.37 8.44
N TYR A 471 -18.06 -10.15 9.76
CA TYR A 471 -16.88 -9.69 10.49
C TYR A 471 -15.77 -10.75 10.54
N LEU A 472 -16.12 -12.04 10.64
CA LEU A 472 -15.13 -13.14 10.55
C LEU A 472 -14.51 -13.23 9.15
N LEU A 473 -15.31 -13.11 8.10
CA LEU A 473 -14.82 -13.01 6.72
C LEU A 473 -13.91 -11.79 6.55
N ALA A 474 -14.30 -10.62 7.07
CA ALA A 474 -13.47 -9.42 7.06
C ALA A 474 -12.13 -9.64 7.80
N SER A 475 -12.13 -10.28 8.97
CA SER A 475 -10.91 -10.66 9.70
C SER A 475 -10.01 -11.61 8.90
N GLY A 476 -10.62 -12.55 8.18
CA GLY A 476 -9.92 -13.44 7.28
C GLY A 476 -9.31 -12.70 6.08
N MET A 477 -10.09 -11.86 5.40
CA MET A 477 -9.63 -11.01 4.29
C MET A 477 -8.49 -10.10 4.73
N PHE A 478 -8.60 -9.49 5.91
CA PHE A 478 -7.57 -8.67 6.51
C PHE A 478 -6.26 -9.45 6.71
N SER A 479 -6.34 -10.71 7.18
CA SER A 479 -5.17 -11.57 7.34
C SER A 479 -4.43 -11.83 6.03
N GLU A 480 -5.16 -11.94 4.92
CA GLU A 480 -4.59 -12.17 3.59
C GLU A 480 -4.01 -10.89 2.96
N ILE A 481 -4.67 -9.74 3.12
CA ILE A 481 -4.15 -8.42 2.68
C ILE A 481 -2.84 -8.10 3.39
N TYR A 482 -2.81 -8.35 4.70
CA TYR A 482 -1.71 -8.02 5.58
C TYR A 482 -0.42 -8.80 5.28
N ILE A 483 -0.53 -9.94 4.61
CA ILE A 483 0.49 -10.98 4.60
C ILE A 483 1.81 -10.55 3.90
N GLY A 484 1.86 -9.41 3.20
CA GLY A 484 3.08 -8.85 2.58
C GLY A 484 3.29 -7.33 2.73
N ASP A 485 2.44 -6.63 3.50
CA ASP A 485 2.43 -5.15 3.52
C ASP A 485 3.02 -4.59 4.83
N ILE A 486 3.75 -3.47 4.72
CA ILE A 486 4.27 -2.75 5.89
C ILE A 486 3.10 -2.07 6.61
N TYR A 487 3.16 -1.99 7.95
CA TYR A 487 2.19 -1.25 8.76
C TYR A 487 1.92 0.15 8.16
N ASN A 488 0.64 0.48 8.00
CA ASN A 488 0.20 1.81 7.59
C ASN A 488 -1.09 2.20 8.35
N PRO A 489 -1.44 3.49 8.44
CA PRO A 489 -2.62 3.95 9.17
C PRO A 489 -3.95 3.34 8.66
N ARG A 490 -4.07 3.08 7.36
CA ARG A 490 -5.27 2.51 6.75
C ARG A 490 -5.53 1.07 7.24
N LEU A 491 -4.48 0.24 7.34
CA LEU A 491 -4.57 -1.10 7.92
C LEU A 491 -5.02 -1.08 9.37
N PHE A 492 -4.46 -0.16 10.17
CA PHE A 492 -4.84 -0.04 11.58
C PHE A 492 -6.32 0.32 11.75
N ARG A 493 -6.84 1.21 10.90
CA ARG A 493 -8.27 1.55 10.87
C ARG A 493 -9.14 0.32 10.61
N PHE A 494 -8.83 -0.48 9.58
CA PHE A 494 -9.60 -1.69 9.28
C PHE A 494 -9.57 -2.71 10.41
N TYR A 495 -8.40 -2.92 11.04
CA TYR A 495 -8.31 -3.76 12.24
C TYR A 495 -9.25 -3.26 13.35
N LYS A 496 -9.32 -1.95 13.58
CA LYS A 496 -10.20 -1.35 14.58
C LYS A 496 -11.68 -1.51 14.25
N GLU A 497 -12.08 -1.40 12.99
CA GLU A 497 -13.46 -1.63 12.57
C GLU A 497 -13.87 -3.11 12.75
N ILE A 498 -12.97 -4.06 12.43
CA ILE A 498 -13.17 -5.50 12.69
C ILE A 498 -13.31 -5.77 14.19
N GLU A 499 -12.40 -5.19 15.00
CA GLU A 499 -12.41 -5.28 16.47
C GLU A 499 -13.73 -4.78 17.06
N GLN A 500 -14.21 -3.64 16.60
CA GLN A 500 -15.49 -3.06 17.01
C GLN A 500 -16.67 -3.98 16.65
N GLY A 501 -16.71 -4.49 15.41
CA GLY A 501 -17.77 -5.40 14.97
C GLY A 501 -17.87 -6.68 15.80
N LEU A 502 -16.74 -7.35 16.01
CA LEU A 502 -16.68 -8.62 16.76
C LEU A 502 -16.97 -8.45 18.25
N ILE A 503 -16.51 -7.36 18.88
CA ILE A 503 -16.84 -7.04 20.27
C ILE A 503 -18.34 -6.77 20.42
N HIS A 504 -18.95 -5.97 19.53
CA HIS A 504 -20.39 -5.72 19.58
C HIS A 504 -21.22 -7.01 19.42
N CYS A 505 -20.84 -7.89 18.50
CA CYS A 505 -21.49 -9.20 18.36
C CYS A 505 -21.34 -10.05 19.64
N SER A 506 -20.15 -10.08 20.23
CA SER A 506 -19.87 -10.81 21.47
C SER A 506 -20.65 -10.27 22.67
N LEU A 507 -20.89 -8.95 22.74
CA LEU A 507 -21.69 -8.34 23.81
C LEU A 507 -23.18 -8.66 23.66
N LEU A 508 -23.70 -8.66 22.43
CA LEU A 508 -25.10 -9.00 22.16
C LEU A 508 -25.39 -10.47 22.47
N LYS A 509 -24.43 -11.36 22.20
CA LYS A 509 -24.50 -12.78 22.56
C LYS A 509 -23.20 -13.21 23.21
N ASN A 510 -23.16 -13.11 24.53
CA ASN A 510 -22.01 -13.47 25.37
C ASN A 510 -21.87 -14.99 25.56
N ASP A 511 -22.03 -15.74 24.47
CA ASP A 511 -21.87 -17.19 24.43
C ASP A 511 -20.40 -17.53 24.17
N SER A 512 -19.83 -18.49 24.92
CA SER A 512 -18.39 -18.81 24.82
C SER A 512 -17.94 -19.09 23.38
N ALA A 513 -18.75 -19.76 22.55
CA ALA A 513 -18.36 -20.07 21.17
C ALA A 513 -18.19 -18.81 20.29
N ILE A 514 -19.06 -17.79 20.47
CA ILE A 514 -19.00 -16.52 19.75
C ILE A 514 -17.81 -15.69 20.24
N VAL A 515 -17.63 -15.64 21.56
CA VAL A 515 -16.53 -14.94 22.20
C VAL A 515 -15.18 -15.57 21.81
N ASP A 516 -15.08 -16.90 21.82
CA ASP A 516 -13.89 -17.66 21.41
C ASP A 516 -13.52 -17.38 19.96
N SER A 517 -14.50 -17.44 19.04
CA SER A 517 -14.29 -17.12 17.63
C SER A 517 -13.81 -15.68 17.43
N SER A 518 -14.36 -14.74 18.21
CA SER A 518 -13.95 -13.33 18.19
C SER A 518 -12.53 -13.14 18.71
N ILE A 519 -12.19 -13.76 19.85
CA ILE A 519 -10.83 -13.69 20.42
C ILE A 519 -9.81 -14.25 19.43
N GLU A 520 -10.11 -15.40 18.83
CA GLU A 520 -9.20 -16.06 17.89
C GLU A 520 -8.98 -15.20 16.64
N ALA A 521 -10.05 -14.68 16.03
CA ALA A 521 -9.96 -13.78 14.89
C ALA A 521 -9.13 -12.51 15.20
N LEU A 522 -9.42 -11.85 16.32
CA LEU A 522 -8.75 -10.63 16.73
C LEU A 522 -7.29 -10.84 17.11
N GLU A 523 -6.97 -11.91 17.83
CA GLU A 523 -5.59 -12.22 18.18
C GLU A 523 -4.75 -12.51 16.95
N ASN A 524 -5.28 -13.29 16.00
CA ASN A 524 -4.59 -13.61 14.76
C ASN A 524 -4.38 -12.38 13.87
N ASN A 525 -5.27 -11.37 13.91
CA ASN A 525 -5.05 -10.08 13.24
C ASN A 525 -4.04 -9.18 14.00
N ALA A 526 -4.19 -9.07 15.33
CA ALA A 526 -3.42 -8.15 16.17
C ALA A 526 -1.95 -8.57 16.33
N SER A 527 -1.70 -9.85 16.60
CA SER A 527 -0.34 -10.40 16.75
C SER A 527 0.47 -10.20 15.47
N LYS A 528 -0.18 -10.43 14.32
CA LYS A 528 0.37 -10.10 13.01
C LYS A 528 0.67 -8.60 12.92
N LEU A 529 -0.32 -7.71 13.01
CA LEU A 529 -0.14 -6.26 12.87
C LEU A 529 0.99 -5.70 13.75
N THR A 530 1.03 -6.12 15.02
CA THR A 530 2.07 -5.75 16.00
C THR A 530 3.46 -6.22 15.55
N TRP A 531 3.56 -7.43 15.00
CA TRP A 531 4.80 -7.97 14.45
C TRP A 531 5.36 -7.14 13.29
N SER A 532 4.55 -6.73 12.31
CA SER A 532 5.03 -5.82 11.23
C SER A 532 5.51 -4.49 11.77
N LYS A 533 4.77 -3.90 12.72
CA LYS A 533 5.20 -2.67 13.38
C LYS A 533 6.55 -2.84 14.09
N PHE A 534 6.75 -3.96 14.76
CA PHE A 534 8.02 -4.29 15.43
C PHE A 534 9.17 -4.49 14.43
N VAL A 535 8.97 -5.26 13.36
CA VAL A 535 10.00 -5.52 12.34
C VAL A 535 10.39 -4.24 11.59
N TYR A 536 9.44 -3.33 11.38
CA TYR A 536 9.65 -2.12 10.58
C TYR A 536 10.23 -0.94 11.37
N ASN A 537 9.91 -0.81 12.67
CA ASN A 537 10.55 0.19 13.52
C ASN A 537 12.05 -0.11 13.60
N GLN A 538 12.86 0.76 12.99
CA GLN A 538 14.30 0.58 12.68
C GLN A 538 15.23 0.35 13.89
N THR A 539 14.70 0.20 15.10
CA THR A 539 15.43 -0.34 16.26
C THR A 539 15.59 -1.85 16.09
N LYS A 540 16.43 -2.25 15.11
CA LYS A 540 16.98 -3.59 14.89
C LYS A 540 17.75 -4.05 16.13
N GLN A 541 17.05 -4.42 17.19
CA GLN A 541 17.62 -5.17 18.29
C GLN A 541 17.21 -6.64 18.14
N GLN A 542 18.21 -7.48 17.82
CA GLN A 542 18.29 -8.89 18.21
C GLN A 542 17.37 -9.94 17.55
N LEU A 543 16.87 -9.76 16.33
CA LEU A 543 16.35 -10.92 15.59
C LEU A 543 17.50 -11.75 15.00
N LYS A 544 17.66 -13.00 15.44
CA LYS A 544 18.62 -13.97 14.86
C LYS A 544 18.13 -14.56 13.53
N VAL A 545 17.41 -13.79 12.71
CA VAL A 545 16.89 -14.21 11.39
C VAL A 545 17.41 -13.26 10.32
N PRO A 546 18.14 -13.75 9.30
CA PRO A 546 18.62 -12.92 8.19
C PRO A 546 17.49 -12.22 7.41
N ASP A 547 17.68 -10.93 7.09
CA ASP A 547 16.77 -10.13 6.25
C ASP A 547 16.47 -10.81 4.90
N SER A 548 17.44 -11.54 4.33
CA SER A 548 17.26 -12.27 3.07
C SER A 548 16.17 -13.33 3.13
N ILE A 549 15.89 -13.89 4.31
CA ILE A 549 14.84 -14.89 4.51
C ILE A 549 13.50 -14.18 4.62
N LEU A 550 13.41 -13.16 5.47
CA LEU A 550 12.20 -12.36 5.68
C LEU A 550 11.68 -11.76 4.36
N ASN A 551 12.59 -11.22 3.55
CA ASN A 551 12.26 -10.60 2.27
C ASN A 551 11.70 -11.60 1.24
N VAL A 552 12.09 -12.88 1.29
CA VAL A 552 11.55 -13.90 0.37
C VAL A 552 10.09 -14.18 0.69
N GLU A 553 9.75 -14.34 1.97
CA GLU A 553 8.36 -14.54 2.39
C GLU A 553 7.48 -13.37 1.97
N LEU A 554 7.89 -12.13 2.27
CA LEU A 554 7.17 -10.91 1.88
C LEU A 554 7.00 -10.82 0.36
N LYS A 555 8.08 -11.05 -0.41
CA LYS A 555 8.03 -11.01 -1.88
C LYS A 555 7.03 -12.01 -2.45
N LEU A 556 7.07 -13.26 -1.98
CA LEU A 556 6.15 -14.31 -2.45
C LEU A 556 4.70 -13.92 -2.17
N LYS A 557 4.43 -13.39 -0.97
CA LYS A 557 3.10 -12.99 -0.52
C LYS A 557 2.56 -11.78 -1.29
N SER A 558 3.37 -10.74 -1.53
CA SER A 558 2.99 -9.60 -2.37
C SER A 558 2.69 -10.03 -3.81
N LEU A 559 3.48 -10.94 -4.39
CA LEU A 559 3.23 -11.49 -5.72
C LEU A 559 1.93 -12.32 -5.78
N ILE A 560 1.67 -13.16 -4.79
CA ILE A 560 0.42 -13.93 -4.70
C ILE A 560 -0.76 -12.99 -4.69
N ASN A 561 -0.75 -11.97 -3.81
CA ASN A 561 -1.79 -10.96 -3.71
C ASN A 561 -1.99 -10.21 -5.04
N TYR A 562 -0.90 -9.76 -5.68
CA TYR A 562 -0.96 -9.10 -6.98
C TYR A 562 -1.67 -9.94 -8.05
N TYR A 563 -1.29 -11.21 -8.21
CA TYR A 563 -1.88 -12.08 -9.23
C TYR A 563 -3.32 -12.48 -8.90
N GLN A 564 -3.62 -12.65 -7.61
CA GLN A 564 -4.96 -12.83 -7.10
C GLN A 564 -5.87 -11.68 -7.52
N THR A 565 -5.46 -10.43 -7.31
CA THR A 565 -6.20 -9.25 -7.77
C THR A 565 -6.35 -9.21 -9.29
N LYS A 566 -5.27 -9.47 -10.05
CA LYS A 566 -5.27 -9.39 -11.53
C LYS A 566 -6.18 -10.41 -12.22
N ILE A 567 -6.54 -11.53 -11.59
CA ILE A 567 -7.50 -12.49 -12.17
C ILE A 567 -8.90 -11.89 -12.33
N TYR A 568 -9.26 -10.93 -11.46
CA TYR A 568 -10.62 -10.40 -11.34
C TYR A 568 -10.74 -8.92 -11.74
N GLU A 569 -9.63 -8.29 -12.09
CA GLU A 569 -9.63 -7.03 -12.86
C GLU A 569 -10.11 -7.28 -14.30
N ALA A 570 -10.78 -6.29 -14.89
CA ALA A 570 -11.52 -6.43 -16.15
C ALA A 570 -10.66 -7.05 -17.28
N LYS A 571 -11.28 -7.93 -18.08
CA LYS A 571 -10.64 -8.67 -19.18
C LYS A 571 -9.92 -7.80 -20.21
N GLU A 572 -10.19 -6.50 -20.26
CA GLU A 572 -9.58 -5.56 -21.20
C GLU A 572 -8.23 -4.98 -20.72
N GLU A 573 -7.96 -4.96 -19.41
CA GLU A 573 -6.74 -4.35 -18.84
C GLU A 573 -5.59 -5.36 -18.67
N SER A 574 -5.90 -6.64 -18.43
CA SER A 574 -4.89 -7.69 -18.31
C SER A 574 -4.60 -8.34 -19.66
N ASN A 575 -3.37 -8.18 -20.18
CA ASN A 575 -2.92 -8.90 -21.37
C ASN A 575 -2.58 -10.39 -21.10
N LEU A 576 -2.75 -10.87 -19.87
CA LEU A 576 -2.44 -12.26 -19.46
C LEU A 576 -3.72 -13.11 -19.36
N PRO A 577 -3.75 -14.31 -19.97
CA PRO A 577 -4.90 -15.22 -19.84
C PRO A 577 -5.13 -15.65 -18.37
N PRO A 578 -6.38 -15.78 -17.90
CA PRO A 578 -6.69 -16.21 -16.52
C PRO A 578 -6.06 -17.56 -16.12
N ASP A 579 -5.94 -18.51 -17.06
CA ASP A 579 -5.28 -19.79 -16.82
C ASP A 579 -3.79 -19.65 -16.52
N SER A 580 -3.13 -18.66 -17.15
CA SER A 580 -1.73 -18.36 -16.88
C SER A 580 -1.55 -17.77 -15.48
N LEU A 581 -2.46 -16.89 -15.07
CA LEU A 581 -2.43 -16.28 -13.74
C LEU A 581 -2.65 -17.33 -12.64
N SER A 582 -3.64 -18.22 -12.84
CA SER A 582 -3.95 -19.31 -11.89
C SER A 582 -2.77 -20.28 -11.70
N ARG A 583 -2.05 -20.60 -12.79
CA ARG A 583 -0.82 -21.41 -12.71
C ARG A 583 0.29 -20.69 -11.94
N ARG A 584 0.49 -19.38 -12.17
CA ARG A 584 1.49 -18.58 -11.42
C ARG A 584 1.18 -18.55 -9.92
N ILE A 585 -0.07 -18.33 -9.54
CA ILE A 585 -0.49 -18.38 -8.13
C ILE A 585 -0.19 -19.74 -7.51
N THR A 586 -0.48 -20.83 -8.23
CA THR A 586 -0.20 -22.19 -7.75
C THR A 586 1.29 -22.43 -7.51
N ASP A 587 2.15 -21.99 -8.44
CA ASP A 587 3.61 -22.07 -8.31
C ASP A 587 4.13 -21.24 -7.13
N LEU A 588 3.68 -19.98 -7.00
CA LEU A 588 4.04 -19.10 -5.90
C LEU A 588 3.62 -19.65 -4.54
N ASN A 589 2.41 -20.21 -4.42
CA ASN A 589 1.96 -20.90 -3.22
C ASN A 589 2.79 -22.15 -2.89
N GLY A 590 3.28 -22.86 -3.92
CA GLY A 590 4.24 -23.95 -3.76
C GLY A 590 5.58 -23.45 -3.19
N LYS A 591 6.11 -22.35 -3.72
CA LYS A 591 7.34 -21.70 -3.23
C LYS A 591 7.18 -21.16 -1.80
N LEU A 592 6.03 -20.55 -1.49
CA LEU A 592 5.74 -20.01 -0.16
C LEU A 592 5.70 -21.11 0.89
N ARG A 593 4.99 -22.23 0.63
CA ARG A 593 4.96 -23.37 1.55
C ARG A 593 6.34 -23.94 1.84
N LYS A 594 7.16 -24.18 0.80
CA LYS A 594 8.54 -24.64 0.97
C LYS A 594 9.39 -23.67 1.79
N HIS A 595 9.24 -22.36 1.55
CA HIS A 595 9.94 -21.35 2.32
C HIS A 595 9.49 -21.34 3.78
N GLN A 596 8.19 -21.42 4.05
CA GLN A 596 7.62 -21.48 5.39
C GLN A 596 8.06 -22.73 6.16
N GLU A 597 8.16 -23.89 5.49
CA GLU A 597 8.73 -25.12 6.07
C GLU A 597 10.18 -24.91 6.47
N PHE A 598 11.00 -24.33 5.58
CA PHE A 598 12.39 -23.99 5.89
C PHE A 598 12.51 -23.03 7.09
N VAL A 599 11.67 -21.98 7.15
CA VAL A 599 11.64 -21.03 8.26
C VAL A 599 11.21 -21.72 9.57
N ARG A 600 10.22 -22.61 9.51
CA ARG A 600 9.76 -23.39 10.67
C ARG A 600 10.87 -24.28 11.24
N GLU A 601 11.63 -24.96 10.38
CA GLU A 601 12.72 -25.86 10.79
C GLU A 601 13.93 -25.12 11.35
N ASN A 602 14.30 -23.99 10.75
CA ASN A 602 15.56 -23.29 11.07
C ASN A 602 15.37 -22.11 12.04
N TYR A 603 14.15 -21.57 12.14
CA TYR A 603 13.81 -20.38 12.92
C TYR A 603 12.43 -20.53 13.60
N SER A 604 12.20 -21.64 14.29
CA SER A 604 10.92 -21.99 14.92
C SER A 604 10.32 -20.87 15.77
N ASN A 605 11.12 -20.23 16.62
CA ASN A 605 10.67 -19.10 17.46
C ASN A 605 10.16 -17.91 16.64
N TYR A 606 10.77 -17.64 15.48
CA TYR A 606 10.28 -16.61 14.55
C TYR A 606 9.00 -17.07 13.87
N TYR A 607 8.99 -18.30 13.33
CA TYR A 607 7.84 -18.86 12.63
C TYR A 607 6.56 -18.81 13.48
N THR A 608 6.63 -19.22 14.73
CA THR A 608 5.47 -19.24 15.63
C THR A 608 4.94 -17.83 15.92
N ARG A 609 5.82 -16.81 15.93
CA ARG A 609 5.44 -15.41 16.16
C ARG A 609 4.91 -14.72 14.91
N SER A 610 5.48 -15.01 13.75
CA SER A 610 5.13 -14.35 12.48
C SER A 610 3.95 -15.02 11.76
N SER A 611 3.87 -16.34 11.84
CA SER A 611 3.04 -17.19 10.97
C SER A 611 2.30 -18.27 11.76
N GLY A 612 2.40 -18.29 13.09
CA GLY A 612 1.63 -19.17 13.95
C GLY A 612 0.17 -18.75 14.00
N HIS A 613 -0.73 -19.74 13.90
CA HIS A 613 -2.16 -19.55 14.15
C HIS A 613 -2.42 -19.71 15.63
N PHE A 614 -2.93 -18.65 16.27
CA PHE A 614 -3.40 -18.73 17.65
C PHE A 614 -4.70 -19.52 17.70
N SER A 615 -4.79 -20.47 18.64
CA SER A 615 -6.01 -21.22 18.93
C SER A 615 -6.43 -21.00 20.38
N ILE A 616 -7.63 -20.47 20.57
CA ILE A 616 -8.18 -20.25 21.92
C ILE A 616 -8.44 -21.56 22.64
N GLU A 617 -8.87 -22.60 21.93
CA GLU A 617 -9.08 -23.93 22.49
C GLU A 617 -7.78 -24.52 23.03
N ALA A 618 -6.68 -24.42 22.26
CA ALA A 618 -5.37 -24.88 22.69
C ALA A 618 -4.85 -24.12 23.92
N LEU A 619 -5.10 -22.81 24.01
CA LEU A 619 -4.79 -22.03 25.21
C LEU A 619 -5.59 -22.54 26.42
N LYS A 620 -6.91 -22.68 26.29
CA LYS A 620 -7.79 -23.15 27.37
C LYS A 620 -7.37 -24.52 27.92
N GLN A 621 -6.95 -25.44 27.05
CA GLN A 621 -6.48 -26.77 27.46
C GLN A 621 -5.23 -26.71 28.36
N GLN A 622 -4.38 -25.69 28.20
CA GLN A 622 -3.18 -25.48 29.00
C GLN A 622 -3.44 -24.72 30.32
N LEU A 623 -4.57 -24.01 30.43
CA LEU A 623 -4.91 -23.29 31.64
C LEU A 623 -5.31 -24.24 32.78
N ASN A 624 -4.98 -23.84 34.01
CA ASN A 624 -5.44 -24.49 35.23
C ASN A 624 -6.78 -23.90 35.71
N GLU A 625 -7.49 -24.61 36.60
CA GLU A 625 -8.81 -24.17 37.09
C GLU A 625 -8.75 -22.85 37.88
N ASP A 626 -7.61 -22.47 38.46
CA ASP A 626 -7.45 -21.23 39.23
C ASP A 626 -6.89 -20.06 38.40
N GLN A 627 -6.73 -20.25 37.09
CA GLN A 627 -6.21 -19.23 36.18
C GLN A 627 -7.31 -18.46 35.45
N LEU A 628 -7.08 -17.15 35.30
CA LEU A 628 -7.88 -16.24 34.50
C LEU A 628 -6.98 -15.42 33.59
N VAL A 629 -7.27 -15.39 32.30
CA VAL A 629 -6.60 -14.48 31.36
C VAL A 629 -7.57 -13.36 31.03
N VAL A 630 -7.11 -12.12 31.14
CA VAL A 630 -7.92 -10.92 30.92
C VAL A 630 -7.25 -10.07 29.83
N LYS A 631 -7.89 -9.99 28.67
CA LYS A 631 -7.43 -9.16 27.54
C LYS A 631 -8.29 -7.93 27.38
N PHE A 632 -7.69 -6.77 27.58
CA PHE A 632 -8.36 -5.48 27.45
C PHE A 632 -8.39 -5.01 26.00
N SER A 633 -9.44 -4.26 25.65
CA SER A 633 -9.52 -3.52 24.38
C SER A 633 -10.31 -2.23 24.55
N PHE A 634 -9.90 -1.20 23.82
CA PHE A 634 -10.61 0.07 23.73
C PHE A 634 -11.24 0.22 22.35
N ILE A 635 -12.54 0.52 22.34
CA ILE A 635 -13.30 0.96 21.16
C ILE A 635 -13.87 2.33 21.48
N ASP A 636 -13.61 3.32 20.63
CA ASP A 636 -14.07 4.70 20.84
C ASP A 636 -13.77 5.19 22.25
N THR A 637 -14.80 5.44 23.05
CA THR A 637 -14.72 5.85 24.45
C THR A 637 -15.01 4.73 25.44
N ASP A 638 -15.13 3.46 25.05
CA ASP A 638 -15.48 2.37 25.97
C ASP A 638 -14.31 1.39 26.18
N LEU A 639 -14.19 0.91 27.42
CA LEU A 639 -13.27 -0.17 27.81
C LEU A 639 -13.99 -1.51 27.89
N PHE A 640 -13.44 -2.49 27.19
CA PHE A 640 -13.89 -3.88 27.20
C PHE A 640 -12.79 -4.82 27.71
N ALA A 641 -13.21 -5.97 28.23
CA ALA A 641 -12.30 -7.06 28.59
C ALA A 641 -12.87 -8.41 28.14
N PHE A 642 -12.06 -9.16 27.40
CA PHE A 642 -12.24 -10.59 27.21
C PHE A 642 -11.67 -11.31 28.43
N VAL A 643 -12.49 -12.13 29.07
CA VAL A 643 -12.12 -12.93 30.23
C VAL A 643 -12.17 -14.39 29.82
N ILE A 644 -11.05 -15.10 30.01
CA ILE A 644 -10.83 -16.45 29.51
C ILE A 644 -10.41 -17.33 30.69
N ASP A 645 -11.17 -18.37 30.96
CA ASP A 645 -10.78 -19.45 31.86
C ASP A 645 -10.68 -20.79 31.10
N LYS A 646 -10.34 -21.86 31.82
CA LYS A 646 -10.19 -23.20 31.25
C LYS A 646 -11.45 -23.72 30.52
N LYS A 647 -12.65 -23.28 30.93
CA LYS A 647 -13.94 -23.83 30.48
C LYS A 647 -14.64 -22.91 29.49
N GLN A 648 -14.58 -21.60 29.70
CA GLN A 648 -15.38 -20.64 28.96
C GLN A 648 -14.64 -19.31 28.76
N SER A 649 -15.11 -18.54 27.79
CA SER A 649 -14.73 -17.15 27.59
C SER A 649 -15.96 -16.27 27.66
N ALA A 650 -15.81 -15.06 28.18
CA ALA A 650 -16.85 -14.04 28.23
C ALA A 650 -16.27 -12.66 27.88
N ILE A 651 -17.13 -11.74 27.49
CA ILE A 651 -16.79 -10.33 27.32
C ILE A 651 -17.49 -9.46 28.37
N LEU A 652 -16.77 -8.46 28.89
CA LEU A 652 -17.26 -7.49 29.85
C LEU A 652 -17.16 -6.07 29.28
N GLN A 653 -18.20 -5.27 29.51
CA GLN A 653 -18.13 -3.81 29.38
C GLN A 653 -17.81 -3.19 30.73
N LEU A 654 -16.73 -2.42 30.81
CA LEU A 654 -16.13 -2.02 32.08
C LEU A 654 -16.46 -0.57 32.44
N SER A 655 -16.10 0.40 31.60
CA SER A 655 -16.21 1.84 31.89
C SER A 655 -15.89 2.70 30.64
N ASP A 656 -16.01 4.03 30.78
CA ASP A 656 -15.60 5.04 29.79
C ASP A 656 -14.08 5.29 29.85
N LYS A 657 -13.45 5.33 28.67
CA LYS A 657 -12.04 5.52 28.35
C LYS A 657 -11.53 6.87 28.80
N THR A 658 -12.34 7.92 28.72
CA THR A 658 -11.92 9.29 29.05
C THR A 658 -11.67 9.40 30.55
N ASP A 659 -12.62 8.91 31.34
CA ASP A 659 -12.54 8.89 32.80
C ASP A 659 -11.43 7.95 33.27
N ILE A 660 -11.30 6.77 32.65
CA ILE A 660 -10.22 5.83 32.98
C ILE A 660 -8.83 6.38 32.63
N LYS A 661 -8.64 7.01 31.47
CA LYS A 661 -7.33 7.55 31.07
C LYS A 661 -6.86 8.63 32.05
N MET A 662 -7.75 9.54 32.40
CA MET A 662 -7.45 10.62 33.35
C MET A 662 -7.20 10.06 34.76
N SER A 663 -8.00 9.08 35.18
CA SER A 663 -7.83 8.39 36.46
C SER A 663 -6.51 7.65 36.54
N ILE A 664 -6.10 6.92 35.50
CA ILE A 664 -4.80 6.22 35.43
C ILE A 664 -3.66 7.24 35.48
N ALA A 665 -3.71 8.30 34.68
CA ALA A 665 -2.64 9.30 34.66
C ALA A 665 -2.46 9.97 36.03
N THR A 666 -3.56 10.33 36.69
CA THR A 666 -3.55 10.91 38.04
C THR A 666 -3.04 9.91 39.07
N TYR A 667 -3.57 8.68 39.05
CA TYR A 667 -3.22 7.65 40.01
C TYR A 667 -1.77 7.18 39.88
N VAL A 668 -1.27 6.97 38.66
CA VAL A 668 0.15 6.62 38.42
C VAL A 668 1.06 7.77 38.86
N LYS A 669 0.65 9.03 38.65
CA LYS A 669 1.37 10.18 39.18
C LYS A 669 1.38 10.18 40.71
N ASP A 670 0.25 9.93 41.37
CA ASP A 670 0.18 9.87 42.83
C ASP A 670 1.05 8.72 43.39
N LEU A 671 1.01 7.54 42.76
CA LEU A 671 1.87 6.39 43.09
C LEU A 671 3.36 6.72 42.99
N SER A 672 3.75 7.60 42.05
CA SER A 672 5.16 8.00 41.90
C SER A 672 5.70 8.83 43.06
N VAL A 673 4.83 9.41 43.90
CA VAL A 673 5.21 10.26 45.05
C VAL A 673 5.44 9.43 46.33
N PHE A 674 5.19 8.11 46.31
CA PHE A 674 5.36 7.18 47.45
C PHE A 674 4.61 7.62 48.73
N ASP A 675 3.41 8.16 48.58
CA ASP A 675 2.53 8.50 49.70
C ASP A 675 1.72 7.26 50.16
N SER A 676 1.60 7.06 51.48
CA SER A 676 0.83 5.97 52.07
C SER A 676 -0.69 6.20 52.07
N GLU A 677 -1.18 7.40 51.77
CA GLU A 677 -2.61 7.75 51.80
C GLU A 677 -3.30 7.74 50.42
N ILE A 678 -2.65 7.22 49.38
CA ILE A 678 -3.19 7.23 48.01
C ILE A 678 -4.49 6.41 47.94
N ARG A 679 -5.55 7.05 47.45
CA ARG A 679 -6.86 6.42 47.26
C ARG A 679 -7.00 5.94 45.83
N ILE A 680 -7.45 4.70 45.66
CA ILE A 680 -7.79 4.14 44.34
C ILE A 680 -8.99 4.94 43.78
N PRO A 681 -8.87 5.55 42.58
CA PRO A 681 -9.99 6.20 41.91
C PRO A 681 -11.19 5.26 41.77
N LYS A 682 -12.40 5.80 41.81
CA LYS A 682 -13.66 5.03 41.80
C LYS A 682 -13.76 4.13 40.56
N GLU A 683 -13.30 4.64 39.43
CA GLU A 683 -13.31 3.99 38.13
C GLU A 683 -12.40 2.74 38.14
N LEU A 684 -11.20 2.87 38.72
CA LEU A 684 -10.24 1.78 38.87
C LEU A 684 -10.68 0.78 39.95
N SER A 685 -11.34 1.24 41.01
CA SER A 685 -11.94 0.35 42.02
C SER A 685 -13.08 -0.50 41.44
N SER A 686 -13.92 0.09 40.58
CA SER A 686 -14.97 -0.62 39.85
C SER A 686 -14.39 -1.68 38.91
N LEU A 687 -13.31 -1.33 38.19
CA LEU A 687 -12.56 -2.27 37.35
C LEU A 687 -12.06 -3.46 38.18
N ALA A 688 -11.35 -3.19 39.29
CA ALA A 688 -10.79 -4.22 40.17
C ALA A 688 -11.88 -5.17 40.69
N LYS A 689 -13.01 -4.62 41.11
CA LYS A 689 -14.14 -5.40 41.62
C LYS A 689 -14.67 -6.38 40.57
N LYS A 690 -14.90 -5.93 39.33
CA LYS A 690 -15.37 -6.79 38.24
C LYS A 690 -14.39 -7.93 37.91
N LEU A 691 -13.08 -7.67 38.02
CA LEU A 691 -12.06 -8.71 37.78
C LEU A 691 -12.04 -9.77 38.90
N LEU A 692 -12.26 -9.35 40.14
CA LEU A 692 -12.25 -10.25 41.30
C LEU A 692 -13.51 -11.12 41.42
N GLU A 693 -14.63 -10.77 40.76
CA GLU A 693 -15.88 -11.55 40.76
C GLU A 693 -15.72 -12.98 40.22
N PHE A 694 -14.68 -13.24 39.43
CA PHE A 694 -14.39 -14.57 38.86
C PHE A 694 -13.78 -15.56 39.88
N ASN A 695 -13.41 -15.09 41.09
CA ASN A 695 -12.84 -15.91 42.17
C ASN A 695 -11.64 -16.78 41.71
N LYS A 696 -10.71 -16.17 40.97
CA LYS A 696 -9.46 -16.79 40.52
C LYS A 696 -8.27 -16.12 41.18
N ASN A 697 -7.30 -16.90 41.63
CA ASN A 697 -6.11 -16.34 42.27
C ASN A 697 -4.98 -16.07 41.27
N GLN A 698 -4.94 -16.70 40.10
CA GLN A 698 -3.88 -16.47 39.11
C GLN A 698 -4.42 -15.66 37.93
N LEU A 699 -4.14 -14.37 37.91
CA LEU A 699 -4.58 -13.44 36.87
C LEU A 699 -3.44 -13.18 35.88
N THR A 700 -3.69 -13.33 34.59
CA THR A 700 -2.78 -12.88 33.52
C THR A 700 -3.44 -11.73 32.78
N ILE A 701 -2.81 -10.55 32.84
CA ILE A 701 -3.32 -9.31 32.29
C ILE A 701 -2.65 -9.00 30.96
N LEU A 702 -3.46 -8.78 29.92
CA LEU A 702 -3.03 -8.25 28.64
C LEU A 702 -3.57 -6.82 28.51
N PRO A 703 -2.79 -5.81 28.94
CA PRO A 703 -3.23 -4.42 28.95
C PRO A 703 -3.31 -3.84 27.54
N ALA A 704 -4.17 -2.83 27.36
CA ALA A 704 -4.33 -2.08 26.12
C ALA A 704 -4.05 -0.59 26.34
N GLU A 705 -3.41 0.07 25.36
CA GLU A 705 -3.12 1.51 25.37
C GLU A 705 -2.57 2.02 26.73
N THR A 706 -3.27 2.93 27.42
CA THR A 706 -2.87 3.55 28.69
C THR A 706 -2.89 2.58 29.87
N LEU A 707 -3.59 1.45 29.78
CA LEU A 707 -3.54 0.41 30.81
C LEU A 707 -2.15 -0.22 30.91
N ASN A 708 -1.29 -0.07 29.89
CA ASN A 708 0.11 -0.49 29.97
C ASN A 708 0.91 0.26 31.06
N LEU A 709 0.39 1.40 31.53
CA LEU A 709 1.01 2.20 32.59
C LEU A 709 0.51 1.83 34.00
N LEU A 710 -0.57 1.04 34.10
CA LEU A 710 -1.24 0.75 35.36
C LEU A 710 -0.68 -0.52 36.02
N PRO A 711 -0.09 -0.44 37.23
CA PRO A 711 0.27 -1.63 37.99
C PRO A 711 -0.99 -2.23 38.63
N PHE A 712 -1.50 -3.33 38.11
CA PHE A 712 -2.79 -3.92 38.53
C PHE A 712 -2.77 -4.46 39.96
N GLU A 713 -1.59 -4.75 40.53
CA GLU A 713 -1.40 -5.16 41.92
C GLU A 713 -1.92 -4.09 42.88
N THR A 714 -1.76 -2.81 42.51
CA THR A 714 -2.22 -1.67 43.32
C THR A 714 -3.74 -1.54 43.38
N LEU A 715 -4.47 -2.29 42.56
CA LEU A 715 -5.92 -2.33 42.58
C LEU A 715 -6.48 -3.37 43.54
N ILE A 716 -5.65 -4.31 44.02
CA ILE A 716 -6.06 -5.38 44.91
C ILE A 716 -5.87 -4.90 46.36
N PRO A 717 -6.95 -4.83 47.17
CA PRO A 717 -6.82 -4.49 48.58
C PRO A 717 -5.91 -5.49 49.29
N ASP A 718 -4.91 -4.99 50.00
CA ASP A 718 -3.94 -5.79 50.77
C ASP A 718 -3.25 -6.89 49.91
N TYR A 719 -2.85 -6.53 48.68
CA TYR A 719 -2.28 -7.45 47.68
C TYR A 719 -1.21 -8.40 48.24
N PHE A 720 -0.27 -7.88 49.05
CA PHE A 720 0.84 -8.67 49.60
C PHE A 720 0.41 -9.76 50.58
N ASN A 721 -0.76 -9.64 51.22
CA ASN A 721 -1.35 -10.66 52.08
C ASN A 721 -2.44 -11.46 51.34
N SER A 722 -2.75 -11.11 50.10
CA SER A 722 -3.70 -11.84 49.27
C SER A 722 -3.05 -13.06 48.62
N ASN A 723 -3.85 -14.05 48.22
CA ASN A 723 -3.38 -15.18 47.42
C ASN A 723 -3.31 -14.86 45.92
N VAL A 724 -3.63 -13.61 45.52
CA VAL A 724 -3.75 -13.22 44.11
C VAL A 724 -2.36 -12.98 43.53
N VAL A 725 -2.07 -13.66 42.43
CA VAL A 725 -0.85 -13.51 41.63
C VAL A 725 -1.22 -12.86 40.30
N ILE A 726 -0.54 -11.78 39.94
CA ILE A 726 -0.77 -11.06 38.69
C ILE A 726 0.45 -11.26 37.78
N GLY A 727 0.21 -11.75 36.57
CA GLY A 727 1.18 -11.82 35.48
C GLY A 727 0.77 -10.92 34.32
N TYR A 728 1.70 -10.62 33.43
CA TYR A 728 1.48 -9.77 32.26
C TYR A 728 1.94 -10.44 30.97
N SER A 729 1.21 -10.20 29.89
CA SER A 729 1.64 -10.52 28.53
C SER A 729 1.23 -9.43 27.55
N SER A 730 2.00 -9.25 26.47
CA SER A 730 1.64 -8.32 25.39
C SER A 730 0.64 -8.89 24.40
N SER A 731 0.49 -10.22 24.32
CA SER A 731 -0.47 -10.88 23.42
C SER A 731 -0.85 -12.29 23.89
N LEU A 732 -2.00 -12.81 23.44
CA LEU A 732 -2.42 -14.17 23.82
C LEU A 732 -1.54 -15.21 23.15
N ASN A 733 -1.09 -14.94 21.92
CA ASN A 733 -0.16 -15.83 21.23
C ASN A 733 1.17 -15.95 21.98
N LEU A 734 1.72 -14.83 22.46
CA LEU A 734 2.95 -14.85 23.26
C LEU A 734 2.76 -15.61 24.58
N TYR A 735 1.64 -15.37 25.27
CA TYR A 735 1.34 -16.05 26.53
C TYR A 735 1.20 -17.56 26.33
N HIS A 736 0.50 -17.98 25.28
CA HIS A 736 0.34 -19.39 24.91
C HIS A 736 1.69 -20.07 24.66
N GLU A 737 2.65 -19.38 24.04
CA GLU A 737 4.01 -19.91 23.86
C GLU A 737 4.80 -19.99 25.17
N GLN A 738 4.65 -19.01 26.07
CA GLN A 738 5.31 -19.03 27.38
C GLN A 738 4.85 -20.22 28.22
N LEU A 739 3.58 -20.60 28.15
CA LEU A 739 3.05 -21.77 28.84
C LEU A 739 3.67 -23.10 28.37
N LYS A 740 4.26 -23.14 27.17
CA LYS A 740 4.96 -24.34 26.64
C LYS A 740 6.39 -24.47 27.14
N THR A 741 6.99 -23.40 27.64
CA THR A 741 8.37 -23.43 28.13
C THR A 741 8.44 -24.04 29.53
N VAL A 742 9.36 -24.98 29.73
CA VAL A 742 9.62 -25.56 31.04
C VAL A 742 10.35 -24.51 31.88
N GLU A 743 9.71 -24.05 32.96
CA GLU A 743 10.33 -23.11 33.91
C GLU A 743 11.56 -23.76 34.56
N ASP A 744 12.76 -23.30 34.18
CA ASP A 744 13.97 -23.58 34.95
C ASP A 744 13.99 -22.62 36.15
N LYS A 745 13.23 -22.98 37.20
CA LYS A 745 13.00 -22.12 38.39
C LYS A 745 14.25 -21.86 39.23
N GLU A 746 15.34 -22.56 38.96
CA GLU A 746 16.54 -22.51 39.80
C GLU A 746 17.49 -21.35 39.45
N ASN A 747 17.39 -20.75 38.26
CA ASN A 747 18.28 -19.66 37.83
C ASN A 747 17.53 -18.53 37.10
N LEU A 748 16.81 -17.68 37.85
CA LEU A 748 16.14 -16.51 37.28
C LEU A 748 17.16 -15.39 37.02
N THR A 749 17.26 -14.93 35.77
CA THR A 749 18.09 -13.78 35.42
C THR A 749 17.19 -12.58 35.14
N VAL A 750 17.29 -11.53 35.94
CA VAL A 750 16.45 -10.32 35.81
C VAL A 750 17.31 -9.17 35.28
N GLY A 751 16.98 -8.71 34.07
CA GLY A 751 17.55 -7.49 33.50
C GLY A 751 16.80 -6.25 33.99
N ILE A 752 17.52 -5.25 34.47
CA ILE A 752 16.97 -3.98 34.93
C ILE A 752 17.36 -2.91 33.92
N PHE A 753 16.35 -2.33 33.27
CA PHE A 753 16.50 -1.22 32.33
C PHE A 753 16.24 0.10 33.06
N THR A 754 17.24 0.96 33.15
CA THR A 754 17.05 2.35 33.56
C THR A 754 16.95 3.22 32.32
N GLY A 755 15.77 3.77 32.04
CA GLY A 755 15.60 4.69 30.91
C GLY A 755 16.45 5.93 31.10
N GLN A 756 17.56 6.04 30.37
CA GLN A 756 18.29 7.30 30.22
C GLN A 756 17.72 8.03 29.01
N ASP A 757 17.25 9.26 29.22
CA ASP A 757 16.90 10.16 28.13
C ASP A 757 18.19 10.79 27.58
N GLU A 758 18.57 10.46 26.34
CA GLU A 758 19.76 11.00 25.65
C GLU A 758 19.72 12.53 25.51
N HIS A 759 18.57 13.18 25.72
CA HIS A 759 18.42 14.64 25.64
C HIS A 759 18.51 15.39 26.98
N SER A 760 18.72 14.69 28.10
CA SER A 760 18.80 15.31 29.43
C SER A 760 20.20 15.87 29.78
N PHE A 761 20.78 16.70 28.90
CA PHE A 761 22.04 17.42 29.18
C PHE A 761 21.88 18.67 30.05
N LEU A 762 20.67 18.97 30.55
CA LEU A 762 20.40 20.16 31.37
C LEU A 762 19.57 19.79 32.61
N GLY A 763 20.26 19.54 33.73
CA GLY A 763 19.66 19.61 35.07
C GLY A 763 19.40 18.29 35.80
N GLY A 764 20.46 17.64 36.30
CA GLY A 764 20.55 17.14 37.68
C GLY A 764 19.61 16.05 38.22
N ASN A 765 18.61 15.54 37.49
CA ASN A 765 17.76 14.44 37.96
C ASN A 765 18.16 13.11 37.32
N TYR A 766 19.24 12.51 37.82
CA TYR A 766 19.50 11.09 37.61
C TYR A 766 18.36 10.28 38.23
N LEU A 767 17.74 9.36 37.49
CA LEU A 767 16.91 8.33 38.12
C LEU A 767 17.77 7.58 39.17
N PRO A 768 17.25 7.32 40.37
CA PRO A 768 18.02 6.70 41.45
C PRO A 768 18.56 5.33 41.01
N SER A 769 19.77 5.00 41.46
CA SER A 769 20.32 3.66 41.27
C SER A 769 19.36 2.63 41.86
N VAL A 770 18.94 1.65 41.07
CA VAL A 770 17.98 0.59 41.44
C VAL A 770 18.54 -0.39 42.49
N SER A 771 19.69 -0.05 43.08
CA SER A 771 20.48 -0.85 44.01
C SER A 771 19.75 -1.16 45.32
N LYS A 772 18.82 -0.29 45.76
CA LYS A 772 18.01 -0.55 46.96
C LYS A 772 16.98 -1.64 46.68
N GLU A 773 16.29 -1.54 45.57
CA GLU A 773 15.29 -2.50 45.10
C GLU A 773 15.94 -3.84 44.81
N ILE A 774 17.09 -3.86 44.11
CA ILE A 774 17.90 -5.07 43.88
C ILE A 774 18.23 -5.72 45.21
N ASN A 775 18.74 -4.98 46.20
CA ASN A 775 19.13 -5.56 47.49
C ASN A 775 17.92 -6.12 48.27
N VAL A 776 16.76 -5.48 48.19
CA VAL A 776 15.52 -5.96 48.82
C VAL A 776 15.02 -7.23 48.13
N ILE A 777 14.98 -7.26 46.80
CA ILE A 777 14.53 -8.44 46.04
C ILE A 777 15.54 -9.58 46.21
N SER A 778 16.84 -9.31 46.15
CA SER A 778 17.90 -10.32 46.36
C SER A 778 17.84 -10.97 47.74
N LYS A 779 17.44 -10.21 48.77
CA LYS A 779 17.24 -10.75 50.13
C LYS A 779 16.06 -11.71 50.21
N ASN A 780 15.01 -11.45 49.46
CA ASN A 780 13.77 -12.24 49.50
C ASN A 780 13.74 -13.36 48.44
N CYS A 781 14.55 -13.24 47.38
CA CYS A 781 14.63 -14.16 46.25
C CYS A 781 16.12 -14.45 45.90
N PRO A 782 16.84 -15.24 46.71
CA PRO A 782 18.28 -15.45 46.56
C PRO A 782 18.71 -16.21 45.30
N SER A 783 17.77 -16.82 44.56
CA SER A 783 18.00 -17.50 43.28
C SER A 783 17.95 -16.58 42.05
N VAL A 784 17.83 -15.26 42.25
CA VAL A 784 17.71 -14.27 41.18
C VAL A 784 19.05 -13.56 40.96
N THR A 785 19.54 -13.58 39.72
CA THR A 785 20.75 -12.86 39.30
C THR A 785 20.35 -11.58 38.57
N PHE A 786 20.81 -10.42 39.04
CA PHE A 786 20.47 -9.12 38.45
C PHE A 786 21.56 -8.60 37.53
N TYR A 787 21.17 -8.08 36.36
CA TYR A 787 22.05 -7.37 35.44
C TYR A 787 21.47 -6.00 35.13
N GLN A 788 22.28 -4.96 35.24
CA GLN A 788 21.89 -3.59 34.90
C GLN A 788 22.42 -3.27 33.49
N ALA A 789 21.53 -2.83 32.59
CA ALA A 789 21.86 -2.42 31.23
C ALA A 789 21.63 -0.92 31.05
#